data_AF-A0A8H5W4S6-F1
#
_entry.id   AF-A0A8H5W4S6-F1
#
_cell.length_a   1.000
_cell.length_b   1.000
_cell.length_c   1.000
_cell.angle_alpha   90.00
_cell.angle_beta   90.00
_cell.angle_gamma   90.00
#
_symmetry.space_group_name_H-M   'P 1'
#
loop_
_entity.id
_entity.type
_entity.pdbx_description
1 polymer ?
#
loop_
_entity_poly.entity_id
_entity_poly.type
_entity_poly.pdbx_seq_one_letter_code
_entity_poly.pdbx_strand_id
1 'polypeptide(L)'
;MPSDTDTSSSNPSERATSGQYEQVKTHRTIEAGAEVPDPERSAQETIRDYLLENVEEFRRLHELRRKAYKCTAKSTQFFYTMMKTIAIDLDKATGALNLSGIEQPALLDMCVAPGGFVDVASTKIPGIHIRAMSLPVEQGGHDVKILDAQVDVEFLDITTLAADMGITKDDVPLNFPGPYDFLFEKVLSDNEKFDLVFCDGQVLRTHPRAEWREPREATRLALTQTALGLEHLRNGGTMVILMHKLDSWRSFDLIHQFSKMATVKLYKHYRHHKIRSSFYLVAKNIQAESTFAKDMVAMWKQRYRIATFGSDEEYAEMHRVTRETALVELGKFGEKHYATPHPEWVDFPNNLPPGTKPSLGMTRDHDPIIPQEGLDIYEINVPVRDNTSITLRIYRQTANNDALPLFLYMHGGGYVTGGLETDDVTCRALALEIPVVVASVEYRLAPEHRFPIGFEDSFDVVRWVASSDGQRKLNTDLYKGFVLGGTSAGANFTAGISHLARDEGLSSRITGVVFLAGSFCHPDVRPNKYLDRILSVDEINDSPGLTRKSIDYFAGLYGAPPADKRLSPLLFDSHADIAKKAYFAVCGWDPRRDEAILLDQLLQEVGLSTRSHIYSGLPHGFWTTCPDLPVTKKWLQDLLQGMHWLLE
;
A
#
# COMPACT_ATOMS: atom_id res chain seq x y z
N MET A 1 -79.34 55.76 -3.93
CA MET A 1 -80.35 55.23 -2.99
C MET A 1 -79.66 54.21 -2.11
N PRO A 2 -79.60 54.41 -0.79
CA PRO A 2 -78.98 55.52 -0.04
C PRO A 2 -77.84 54.93 0.87
N SER A 3 -77.06 55.60 1.72
CA SER A 3 -77.03 56.90 2.40
C SER A 3 -75.68 57.03 3.15
N ASP A 4 -75.10 58.25 3.20
CA ASP A 4 -74.61 59.02 4.39
C ASP A 4 -73.62 58.36 5.39
N THR A 5 -72.60 58.99 5.99
CA THR A 5 -72.23 60.38 6.28
C THR A 5 -70.85 60.38 6.99
N ASP A 6 -70.10 61.50 6.90
CA ASP A 6 -69.25 62.18 7.92
C ASP A 6 -68.29 61.39 8.85
N THR A 7 -67.11 61.86 9.28
CA THR A 7 -66.42 63.17 9.25
C THR A 7 -64.93 62.99 9.62
N SER A 8 -64.07 63.82 9.00
CA SER A 8 -62.97 64.66 9.56
C SER A 8 -61.94 64.08 10.60
N SER A 9 -60.67 64.50 10.73
CA SER A 9 -59.87 65.62 10.21
C SER A 9 -58.36 65.47 10.54
N SER A 10 -57.52 65.88 9.56
CA SER A 10 -56.34 66.77 9.68
C SER A 10 -55.08 66.42 10.50
N ASN A 11 -53.98 66.20 9.76
CA ASN A 11 -52.58 66.58 10.05
C ASN A 11 -52.41 68.13 10.02
N PRO A 12 -51.38 68.79 10.64
CA PRO A 12 -49.99 68.76 10.10
C PRO A 12 -48.79 69.13 11.05
N SER A 13 -47.56 68.94 10.53
CA SER A 13 -46.25 69.69 10.69
C SER A 13 -45.95 70.52 11.97
N GLU A 14 -44.75 70.68 12.55
CA GLU A 14 -43.36 70.75 12.06
C GLU A 14 -42.37 70.85 13.28
N ARG A 15 -41.04 70.84 13.00
CA ARG A 15 -39.82 70.87 13.86
C ARG A 15 -39.77 71.97 14.97
N ALA A 16 -38.93 72.02 16.03
CA ALA A 16 -37.55 71.55 16.27
C ALA A 16 -37.13 71.59 17.78
N THR A 17 -36.23 70.66 18.18
CA THR A 17 -35.07 70.75 19.11
C THR A 17 -35.11 71.49 20.47
N SER A 18 -34.81 70.77 21.57
CA SER A 18 -33.67 71.03 22.50
C SER A 18 -33.64 70.04 23.69
N GLY A 19 -32.47 69.56 24.10
CA GLY A 19 -32.21 69.12 25.49
C GLY A 19 -31.65 67.70 25.67
N GLN A 20 -30.34 67.61 25.93
CA GLN A 20 -29.57 66.43 26.37
C GLN A 20 -30.04 65.91 27.75
N TYR A 21 -29.85 64.61 28.05
CA TYR A 21 -29.07 64.11 29.20
C TYR A 21 -29.02 62.57 29.26
N GLU A 22 -27.91 62.08 29.79
CA GLU A 22 -27.35 60.72 29.84
C GLU A 22 -28.23 59.63 30.48
N GLN A 23 -28.07 58.38 30.02
CA GLN A 23 -28.33 57.20 30.86
C GLN A 23 -27.11 56.26 30.90
N VAL A 24 -26.37 56.48 31.98
CA VAL A 24 -25.58 55.57 32.82
C VAL A 24 -25.64 54.07 32.47
N LYS A 25 -24.44 53.52 32.21
CA LYS A 25 -24.11 52.09 32.31
C LYS A 25 -24.22 51.60 33.75
N THR A 26 -24.90 50.48 33.97
CA THR A 26 -24.63 49.58 35.11
C THR A 26 -24.64 48.12 34.64
N HIS A 27 -23.50 47.47 34.84
CA HIS A 27 -23.31 46.03 34.69
C HIS A 27 -24.02 45.25 35.79
N ARG A 28 -24.52 44.05 35.44
CA ARG A 28 -24.29 42.80 36.19
C ARG A 28 -24.47 41.58 35.29
N THR A 29 -23.31 41.01 34.93
CA THR A 29 -22.95 39.59 34.95
C THR A 29 -24.00 38.55 34.53
N ILE A 30 -23.80 37.99 33.33
CA ILE A 30 -24.22 36.62 32.98
C ILE A 30 -22.93 35.80 32.84
N GLU A 31 -22.87 34.70 33.58
CA GLU A 31 -21.78 33.75 33.64
C GLU A 31 -21.59 33.02 32.31
N ALA A 32 -20.33 32.74 32.00
CA ALA A 32 -19.88 32.08 30.79
C ALA A 32 -20.31 30.61 30.75
N GLY A 33 -21.20 30.28 29.81
CA GLY A 33 -21.36 28.94 29.25
C GLY A 33 -20.83 28.98 27.82
N ALA A 34 -19.63 28.45 27.60
CA ALA A 34 -18.95 28.46 26.33
C ALA A 34 -19.62 27.51 25.33
N GLU A 35 -20.23 28.05 24.28
CA GLU A 35 -20.35 27.33 23.01
C GLU A 35 -18.94 27.04 22.50
N VAL A 36 -18.64 25.77 22.20
CA VAL A 36 -17.42 25.38 21.51
C VAL A 36 -17.80 25.12 20.05
N PRO A 37 -17.54 26.04 19.12
CA PRO A 37 -17.75 25.79 17.70
C PRO A 37 -16.59 24.93 17.16
N ASP A 38 -16.88 24.05 16.21
CA ASP A 38 -15.89 23.41 15.34
C ASP A 38 -15.03 24.50 14.65
N PRO A 39 -13.72 24.63 14.95
CA PRO A 39 -12.92 25.74 14.46
C PRO A 39 -12.71 25.71 12.94
N GLU A 40 -12.72 24.54 12.31
CA GLU A 40 -12.45 24.41 10.87
C GLU A 40 -13.73 24.58 10.03
N ARG A 41 -14.85 24.02 10.49
CA ARG A 41 -16.14 24.09 9.78
C ARG A 41 -16.82 25.44 9.95
N SER A 42 -16.83 26.01 11.16
CA SER A 42 -17.41 27.34 11.39
C SER A 42 -16.62 28.45 10.69
N ALA A 43 -15.29 28.32 10.59
CA ALA A 43 -14.48 29.27 9.82
C ALA A 43 -14.79 29.17 8.31
N GLN A 44 -14.91 27.97 7.75
CA GLN A 44 -15.28 27.81 6.34
C GLN A 44 -16.68 28.35 6.03
N GLU A 45 -17.66 28.11 6.91
CA GLU A 45 -19.02 28.62 6.75
C GLU A 45 -19.07 30.13 6.91
N THR A 46 -18.40 30.68 7.92
CA THR A 46 -18.28 32.13 8.12
C THR A 46 -17.59 32.81 6.94
N ILE A 47 -16.50 32.23 6.43
CA ILE A 47 -15.80 32.74 5.23
C ILE A 47 -16.72 32.64 4.02
N ARG A 48 -17.41 31.50 3.82
CA ARG A 48 -18.34 31.33 2.69
C ARG A 48 -19.47 32.35 2.75
N ASP A 49 -20.09 32.55 3.90
CA ASP A 49 -21.25 33.41 4.08
C ASP A 49 -20.82 34.88 3.95
N TYR A 50 -19.68 35.25 4.55
CA TYR A 50 -19.05 36.56 4.31
C TYR A 50 -18.77 36.79 2.81
N LEU A 51 -18.21 35.81 2.09
CA LEU A 51 -17.94 35.93 0.65
C LEU A 51 -19.23 35.99 -0.19
N LEU A 52 -20.28 35.28 0.20
CA LEU A 52 -21.60 35.35 -0.45
C LEU A 52 -22.26 36.72 -0.24
N GLU A 53 -22.11 37.31 0.94
CA GLU A 53 -22.68 38.62 1.29
C GLU A 53 -21.87 39.78 0.72
N ASN A 54 -20.54 39.68 0.70
CA ASN A 54 -19.65 40.82 0.47
C ASN A 54 -18.87 40.76 -0.85
N VAL A 55 -18.81 39.62 -1.56
CA VAL A 55 -18.03 39.48 -2.80
C VAL A 55 -18.92 39.06 -3.97
N GLU A 56 -19.30 40.02 -4.81
CA GLU A 56 -20.21 39.83 -5.95
C GLU A 56 -19.71 38.75 -6.94
N GLU A 57 -18.40 38.74 -7.25
CA GLU A 57 -17.82 37.73 -8.16
C GLU A 57 -17.91 36.31 -7.57
N PHE A 58 -17.76 36.17 -6.25
CA PHE A 58 -17.93 34.89 -5.56
C PHE A 58 -19.39 34.45 -5.60
N ARG A 59 -20.35 35.37 -5.39
CA ARG A 59 -21.79 35.10 -5.52
C ARG A 59 -22.15 34.67 -6.95
N ARG A 60 -21.63 35.35 -7.97
CA ARG A 60 -21.81 34.99 -9.39
C ARG A 60 -21.22 33.61 -9.72
N LEU A 61 -20.00 33.32 -9.26
CA LEU A 61 -19.37 32.00 -9.39
C LEU A 61 -20.16 30.91 -8.65
N HIS A 62 -20.69 31.22 -7.47
CA HIS A 62 -21.52 30.33 -6.69
C HIS A 62 -22.85 30.01 -7.39
N GLU A 63 -23.50 31.01 -7.98
CA GLU A 63 -24.71 30.84 -8.80
C GLU A 63 -24.44 30.08 -10.09
N LEU A 64 -23.34 30.37 -10.79
CA LEU A 64 -22.93 29.63 -11.99
C LEU A 64 -22.64 28.16 -11.66
N ARG A 65 -21.98 27.89 -10.53
CA ARG A 65 -21.83 26.52 -10.01
C ARG A 65 -23.20 25.90 -9.76
N ARG A 66 -24.15 26.58 -9.08
CA ARG A 66 -25.53 26.07 -8.91
C ARG A 66 -26.26 25.79 -10.23
N LYS A 67 -26.13 26.65 -11.24
CA LYS A 67 -26.78 26.51 -12.56
C LYS A 67 -26.17 25.38 -13.38
N ALA A 68 -24.87 25.11 -13.26
CA ALA A 68 -24.17 24.01 -13.94
C ALA A 68 -24.63 22.61 -13.49
N TYR A 69 -25.36 22.49 -12.37
CA TYR A 69 -25.86 21.22 -11.83
C TYR A 69 -27.33 20.93 -12.12
N LYS A 70 -28.03 21.75 -12.91
CA LYS A 70 -29.36 21.37 -13.42
C LYS A 70 -29.18 20.26 -14.47
N CYS A 71 -29.41 19.02 -14.04
CA CYS A 71 -29.22 17.83 -14.85
C CYS A 71 -30.19 17.85 -16.05
N THR A 72 -29.65 17.74 -17.26
CA THR A 72 -30.42 17.51 -18.49
C THR A 72 -30.18 16.07 -18.94
N ALA A 73 -31.01 15.51 -19.83
CA ALA A 73 -30.75 14.17 -20.39
C ALA A 73 -29.32 14.00 -20.97
N LYS A 74 -28.69 15.11 -21.42
CA LYS A 74 -27.30 15.13 -21.90
C LYS A 74 -26.26 14.92 -20.80
N SER A 75 -26.49 15.40 -19.56
CA SER A 75 -25.54 15.21 -18.46
C SER A 75 -25.58 13.78 -17.91
N THR A 76 -26.76 13.14 -17.86
CA THR A 76 -26.87 11.73 -17.44
C THR A 76 -26.10 10.79 -18.38
N GLN A 77 -26.20 10.99 -19.70
CA GLN A 77 -25.45 10.21 -20.68
C GLN A 77 -23.92 10.38 -20.53
N PHE A 78 -23.48 11.60 -20.23
CA PHE A 78 -22.08 11.88 -19.97
C PHE A 78 -21.56 11.13 -18.74
N PHE A 79 -22.28 11.19 -17.61
CA PHE A 79 -21.90 10.49 -16.38
C PHE A 79 -21.90 8.97 -16.55
N TYR A 80 -22.89 8.42 -17.25
CA TYR A 80 -22.94 7.00 -17.57
C TYR A 80 -21.69 6.54 -18.35
N THR A 81 -21.34 7.27 -19.42
CA THR A 81 -20.17 6.96 -20.25
C THR A 81 -18.86 7.10 -19.46
N MET A 82 -18.77 8.12 -18.61
CA MET A 82 -17.63 8.33 -17.72
C MET A 82 -17.47 7.18 -16.74
N MET A 83 -18.54 6.75 -16.06
CA MET A 83 -18.51 5.65 -15.10
C MET A 83 -18.13 4.32 -15.76
N LYS A 84 -18.67 4.01 -16.95
CA LYS A 84 -18.24 2.82 -17.72
C LYS A 84 -16.74 2.82 -17.99
N THR A 85 -16.21 3.95 -18.44
CA THR A 85 -14.78 4.11 -18.73
C THR A 85 -13.94 3.87 -17.47
N ILE A 86 -14.34 4.49 -16.35
CA ILE A 86 -13.68 4.30 -15.06
C ILE A 86 -13.75 2.84 -14.62
N ALA A 87 -14.90 2.18 -14.72
CA ALA A 87 -15.09 0.80 -14.29
C ALA A 87 -14.19 -0.17 -15.07
N ILE A 88 -14.09 -0.01 -16.39
CA ILE A 88 -13.20 -0.82 -17.24
C ILE A 88 -11.74 -0.63 -16.84
N ASP A 89 -11.28 0.62 -16.71
CA ASP A 89 -9.88 0.90 -16.42
C ASP A 89 -9.50 0.56 -14.96
N LEU A 90 -10.44 0.73 -14.02
CA LEU A 90 -10.30 0.31 -12.62
C LEU A 90 -10.16 -1.20 -12.53
N ASP A 91 -11.03 -1.94 -13.20
CA ASP A 91 -10.99 -3.39 -13.23
C ASP A 91 -9.71 -3.91 -13.89
N LYS A 92 -9.27 -3.31 -15.00
CA LYS A 92 -7.99 -3.67 -15.64
C LYS A 92 -6.80 -3.51 -14.69
N ALA A 93 -6.80 -2.47 -13.85
CA ALA A 93 -5.71 -2.19 -12.91
C ALA A 93 -5.76 -3.02 -11.63
N THR A 94 -6.95 -3.43 -11.19
CA THR A 94 -7.16 -3.98 -9.84
C THR A 94 -7.73 -5.40 -9.82
N GLY A 95 -8.31 -5.84 -10.94
CA GLY A 95 -9.09 -7.08 -11.04
C GLY A 95 -10.33 -7.06 -10.16
N ALA A 96 -10.93 -5.90 -9.90
CA ALA A 96 -12.08 -5.75 -9.00
C ALA A 96 -13.31 -6.57 -9.43
N LEU A 97 -13.49 -6.79 -10.74
CA LEU A 97 -14.63 -7.52 -11.29
C LEU A 97 -14.25 -8.98 -11.64
N ASN A 98 -13.14 -9.49 -11.10
CA ASN A 98 -12.77 -10.89 -11.31
C ASN A 98 -13.45 -11.80 -10.27
N LEU A 99 -14.54 -12.43 -10.68
CA LEU A 99 -15.28 -13.42 -9.89
C LEU A 99 -15.13 -14.85 -10.48
N SER A 100 -14.00 -15.14 -11.11
CA SER A 100 -13.73 -16.46 -11.70
C SER A 100 -13.85 -17.57 -10.65
N GLY A 101 -14.64 -18.60 -10.93
CA GLY A 101 -14.83 -19.75 -10.04
C GLY A 101 -16.01 -19.64 -9.07
N ILE A 102 -16.77 -18.54 -9.11
CA ILE A 102 -18.04 -18.41 -8.38
C ILE A 102 -19.18 -18.89 -9.28
N GLU A 103 -19.93 -19.91 -8.85
CA GLU A 103 -20.99 -20.53 -9.66
C GLU A 103 -22.20 -19.60 -9.88
N GLN A 104 -22.59 -18.84 -8.84
CA GLN A 104 -23.71 -17.90 -8.88
C GLN A 104 -23.25 -16.54 -8.33
N PRO A 105 -22.54 -15.74 -9.16
CA PRO A 105 -22.04 -14.45 -8.72
C PRO A 105 -23.21 -13.50 -8.45
N ALA A 106 -23.10 -12.72 -7.38
CA ALA A 106 -24.11 -11.74 -7.00
C ALA A 106 -23.47 -10.37 -6.72
N LEU A 107 -24.15 -9.30 -7.14
CA LEU A 107 -23.70 -7.91 -7.03
C LEU A 107 -24.75 -7.05 -6.33
N LEU A 108 -24.30 -6.20 -5.40
CA LEU A 108 -25.11 -5.14 -4.81
C LEU A 108 -24.57 -3.76 -5.21
N ASP A 109 -25.43 -2.92 -5.76
CA ASP A 109 -25.16 -1.50 -6.00
C ASP A 109 -26.24 -0.65 -5.34
N MET A 110 -25.90 0.01 -4.23
CA MET A 110 -26.87 0.78 -3.46
C MET A 110 -27.14 2.18 -4.03
N CYS A 111 -26.38 2.62 -5.04
CA CYS A 111 -26.48 3.95 -5.63
C CYS A 111 -26.28 3.90 -7.14
N VAL A 112 -27.01 3.01 -7.82
CA VAL A 112 -26.67 2.57 -9.17
C VAL A 112 -26.67 3.68 -10.21
N ALA A 113 -27.51 4.70 -10.10
CA ALA A 113 -27.70 5.68 -11.16
C ALA A 113 -26.41 6.50 -11.43
N PRO A 114 -26.01 6.66 -12.71
CA PRO A 114 -26.70 6.25 -13.93
C PRO A 114 -26.45 4.80 -14.43
N GLY A 115 -25.60 4.01 -13.77
CA GLY A 115 -25.51 2.55 -13.97
C GLY A 115 -24.27 2.05 -14.70
N GLY A 116 -23.24 2.90 -14.86
CA GLY A 116 -22.07 2.56 -15.67
C GLY A 116 -21.22 1.41 -15.10
N PHE A 117 -21.10 1.30 -13.77
CA PHE A 117 -20.36 0.21 -13.13
C PHE A 117 -21.09 -1.13 -13.27
N VAL A 118 -22.40 -1.15 -12.97
CA VAL A 118 -23.25 -2.33 -13.13
C VAL A 118 -23.27 -2.83 -14.58
N ASP A 119 -23.37 -1.94 -15.56
CA ASP A 119 -23.38 -2.32 -16.97
C ASP A 119 -22.05 -2.98 -17.44
N VAL A 120 -20.92 -2.54 -16.89
CA VAL A 120 -19.63 -3.20 -17.14
C VAL A 120 -19.57 -4.56 -16.45
N ALA A 121 -20.07 -4.66 -15.21
CA ALA A 121 -20.11 -5.91 -14.46
C ALA A 121 -21.01 -6.96 -15.12
N SER A 122 -22.23 -6.59 -15.54
CA SER A 122 -23.17 -7.49 -16.23
C SER A 122 -22.61 -8.01 -17.55
N THR A 123 -21.93 -7.15 -18.31
CA THR A 123 -21.28 -7.53 -19.57
C THR A 123 -20.11 -8.50 -19.33
N LYS A 124 -19.34 -8.30 -18.26
CA LYS A 124 -18.11 -9.04 -17.99
C LYS A 124 -18.35 -10.38 -17.27
N ILE A 125 -19.40 -10.47 -16.46
CA ILE A 125 -19.63 -11.60 -15.55
C ILE A 125 -20.95 -12.28 -15.95
N PRO A 126 -20.90 -13.33 -16.80
CA PRO A 126 -22.10 -14.01 -17.25
C PRO A 126 -22.90 -14.61 -16.08
N GLY A 127 -24.22 -14.42 -16.10
CA GLY A 127 -25.12 -14.99 -15.08
C GLY A 127 -25.08 -14.31 -13.72
N ILE A 128 -24.45 -13.14 -13.61
CA ILE A 128 -24.43 -12.37 -12.36
C ILE A 128 -25.84 -11.91 -11.98
N HIS A 129 -26.23 -12.21 -10.74
CA HIS A 129 -27.44 -11.67 -10.15
C HIS A 129 -27.15 -10.27 -9.60
N ILE A 130 -27.89 -9.26 -10.06
CA ILE A 130 -27.65 -7.87 -9.65
C ILE A 130 -28.85 -7.36 -8.87
N ARG A 131 -28.61 -6.91 -7.65
CA ARG A 131 -29.54 -6.10 -6.88
C ARG A 131 -29.06 -4.65 -6.88
N ALA A 132 -29.91 -3.75 -7.33
CA ALA A 132 -29.57 -2.35 -7.46
C ALA A 132 -30.60 -1.45 -6.76
N MET A 133 -30.13 -0.37 -6.16
CA MET A 133 -30.97 0.65 -5.53
C MET A 133 -30.60 2.02 -6.07
N SER A 134 -31.58 2.91 -6.19
CA SER A 134 -31.34 4.29 -6.57
C SER A 134 -32.29 5.26 -5.88
N LEU A 135 -31.82 6.48 -5.60
CA LEU A 135 -32.69 7.53 -5.12
C LEU A 135 -33.74 7.86 -6.20
N PRO A 136 -35.04 7.98 -5.86
CA PRO A 136 -36.06 8.37 -6.82
C PRO A 136 -35.77 9.71 -7.48
N VAL A 137 -36.12 9.87 -8.76
CA VAL A 137 -35.82 11.08 -9.55
C VAL A 137 -36.51 12.31 -8.97
N GLU A 138 -37.73 12.15 -8.46
CA GLU A 138 -38.51 13.16 -7.75
C GLU A 138 -37.85 13.64 -6.44
N GLN A 139 -36.98 12.81 -5.84
CA GLN A 139 -36.16 13.16 -4.67
C GLN A 139 -34.76 13.67 -5.05
N GLY A 140 -34.54 13.98 -6.34
CA GLY A 140 -33.28 14.50 -6.85
C GLY A 140 -32.32 13.43 -7.38
N GLY A 141 -32.76 12.17 -7.46
CA GLY A 141 -32.01 11.09 -8.10
C GLY A 141 -31.81 11.26 -9.61
N HIS A 142 -31.10 10.31 -10.22
CA HIS A 142 -30.78 10.32 -11.65
C HIS A 142 -31.44 9.14 -12.38
N ASP A 143 -31.78 9.33 -13.65
CA ASP A 143 -32.22 8.22 -14.50
C ASP A 143 -31.16 7.11 -14.53
N VAL A 144 -31.58 5.88 -14.33
CA VAL A 144 -30.79 4.69 -14.59
C VAL A 144 -30.80 4.41 -16.09
N LYS A 145 -29.63 4.18 -16.68
CA LYS A 145 -29.46 3.97 -18.14
C LYS A 145 -29.11 2.53 -18.51
N ILE A 146 -29.22 1.60 -17.57
CA ILE A 146 -28.98 0.18 -17.81
C ILE A 146 -30.10 -0.36 -18.70
N LEU A 147 -29.72 -1.08 -19.76
CA LEU A 147 -30.65 -1.59 -20.79
C LEU A 147 -30.96 -3.08 -20.61
N ASP A 148 -30.39 -3.74 -19.60
CA ASP A 148 -30.55 -5.17 -19.35
C ASP A 148 -31.76 -5.45 -18.46
N ALA A 149 -32.65 -6.35 -18.90
CA ALA A 149 -33.85 -6.75 -18.17
C ALA A 149 -33.57 -7.61 -16.92
N GLN A 150 -32.30 -7.97 -16.68
CA GLN A 150 -31.87 -8.77 -15.52
C GLN A 150 -31.44 -7.94 -14.30
N VAL A 151 -31.49 -6.61 -14.38
CA VAL A 151 -31.17 -5.73 -13.26
C VAL A 151 -32.46 -5.24 -12.62
N ASP A 152 -32.78 -5.75 -11.43
CA ASP A 152 -33.87 -5.21 -10.63
C ASP A 152 -33.38 -3.96 -9.89
N VAL A 153 -34.06 -2.84 -10.10
CA VAL A 153 -33.70 -1.53 -9.53
C VAL A 153 -34.83 -1.05 -8.62
N GLU A 154 -34.57 -1.04 -7.33
CA GLU A 154 -35.46 -0.48 -6.34
C GLU A 154 -35.21 1.02 -6.16
N PHE A 155 -36.26 1.84 -6.29
CA PHE A 155 -36.16 3.29 -6.12
C PHE A 155 -36.52 3.68 -4.69
N LEU A 156 -35.49 3.87 -3.85
CA LEU A 156 -35.63 4.23 -2.43
C LEU A 156 -34.42 5.02 -1.92
N ASP A 157 -34.61 5.76 -0.84
CA ASP A 157 -33.53 6.46 -0.14
C ASP A 157 -32.88 5.49 0.86
N ILE A 158 -31.70 4.96 0.52
CA ILE A 158 -31.02 3.98 1.37
C ILE A 158 -30.71 4.54 2.77
N THR A 159 -30.63 5.87 2.91
CA THR A 159 -30.37 6.50 4.22
C THR A 159 -31.58 6.44 5.14
N THR A 160 -32.73 5.92 4.71
CA THR A 160 -33.92 5.73 5.54
C THR A 160 -34.18 4.28 5.93
N LEU A 161 -33.30 3.33 5.55
CA LEU A 161 -33.37 1.90 5.90
C LEU A 161 -33.09 1.65 7.39
N ALA A 162 -34.02 2.04 8.25
CA ALA A 162 -33.87 1.98 9.70
C ALA A 162 -33.68 0.53 10.19
N ALA A 163 -34.51 -0.41 9.74
CA ALA A 163 -34.42 -1.81 10.17
C ALA A 163 -33.11 -2.49 9.73
N ASP A 164 -32.67 -2.27 8.49
CA ASP A 164 -31.37 -2.79 8.01
C ASP A 164 -30.22 -2.19 8.83
N MET A 165 -30.32 -0.93 9.24
CA MET A 165 -29.35 -0.27 10.12
C MET A 165 -29.53 -0.59 11.62
N GLY A 166 -30.42 -1.53 11.98
CA GLY A 166 -30.63 -1.98 13.36
C GLY A 166 -31.42 -1.01 14.24
N ILE A 167 -32.21 -0.12 13.64
CA ILE A 167 -33.06 0.86 14.31
C ILE A 167 -34.51 0.37 14.29
N THR A 168 -35.13 0.36 15.46
CA THR A 168 -36.55 0.05 15.64
C THR A 168 -37.38 1.33 15.80
N LYS A 169 -38.71 1.22 15.79
CA LYS A 169 -39.60 2.37 16.03
C LYS A 169 -39.37 3.00 17.41
N ASP A 170 -39.04 2.19 18.41
CA ASP A 170 -38.83 2.63 19.79
C ASP A 170 -37.51 3.41 19.97
N ASP A 171 -36.61 3.32 19.00
CA ASP A 171 -35.35 4.04 18.99
C ASP A 171 -35.47 5.50 18.52
N VAL A 172 -36.58 5.87 17.88
CA VAL A 172 -36.77 7.22 17.36
C VAL A 172 -37.19 8.17 18.49
N PRO A 173 -36.49 9.30 18.69
CA PRO A 173 -36.85 10.28 19.71
C PRO A 173 -38.28 10.80 19.54
N LEU A 174 -39.01 10.97 20.64
CA LEU A 174 -40.40 11.48 20.64
C LEU A 174 -40.54 12.87 19.99
N ASN A 175 -39.50 13.70 20.06
CA ASN A 175 -39.48 15.06 19.53
C ASN A 175 -38.67 15.17 18.22
N PHE A 176 -38.59 14.09 17.44
CA PHE A 176 -37.82 14.08 16.19
C PHE A 176 -38.37 15.12 15.19
N PRO A 177 -37.54 16.02 14.64
CA PRO A 177 -38.00 17.18 13.87
C PRO A 177 -38.46 16.87 12.44
N GLY A 178 -38.32 15.62 11.97
CA GLY A 178 -38.61 15.20 10.60
C GLY A 178 -39.79 14.24 10.48
N PRO A 179 -40.39 14.11 9.27
CA PRO A 179 -41.35 13.05 8.99
C PRO A 179 -40.71 11.65 9.17
N TYR A 180 -41.51 10.68 9.60
CA TYR A 180 -41.12 9.27 9.77
C TYR A 180 -41.06 8.54 8.42
N ASP A 181 -40.18 8.98 7.51
CA ASP A 181 -39.96 8.31 6.22
C ASP A 181 -38.99 7.12 6.35
N PHE A 182 -38.79 6.63 7.58
CA PHE A 182 -37.93 5.50 7.90
C PHE A 182 -38.61 4.16 7.61
N LEU A 183 -37.88 3.27 6.95
CA LEU A 183 -38.30 1.90 6.70
C LEU A 183 -37.88 1.01 7.87
N PHE A 184 -38.87 0.63 8.69
CA PHE A 184 -38.70 -0.26 9.85
C PHE A 184 -38.90 -1.74 9.52
N GLU A 185 -38.98 -2.06 8.23
CA GLU A 185 -38.93 -3.43 7.72
C GLU A 185 -37.65 -3.57 6.92
N LYS A 186 -36.95 -4.70 7.06
CA LYS A 186 -35.68 -4.93 6.35
C LYS A 186 -35.92 -5.03 4.86
N VAL A 187 -35.16 -4.25 4.08
CA VAL A 187 -35.15 -4.33 2.61
C VAL A 187 -34.20 -5.43 2.14
N LEU A 188 -33.06 -5.60 2.82
CA LEU A 188 -32.11 -6.67 2.58
C LEU A 188 -32.32 -7.80 3.60
N SER A 189 -32.52 -9.02 3.10
CA SER A 189 -32.72 -10.16 4.01
C SER A 189 -31.38 -10.61 4.62
N ASP A 190 -31.39 -11.14 5.85
CA ASP A 190 -30.17 -11.58 6.55
C ASP A 190 -29.38 -12.68 5.81
N ASN A 191 -30.06 -13.44 4.96
CA ASN A 191 -29.47 -14.51 4.15
C ASN A 191 -29.01 -14.03 2.76
N GLU A 192 -29.30 -12.78 2.40
CA GLU A 192 -28.91 -12.20 1.13
C GLU A 192 -27.44 -11.79 1.16
N LYS A 193 -26.64 -12.41 0.29
CA LYS A 193 -25.18 -12.24 0.28
C LYS A 193 -24.64 -12.06 -1.14
N PHE A 194 -23.68 -11.15 -1.28
CA PHE A 194 -23.10 -10.71 -2.54
C PHE A 194 -21.59 -10.94 -2.60
N ASP A 195 -21.04 -11.13 -3.79
CA ASP A 195 -19.61 -11.30 -4.03
C ASP A 195 -18.91 -9.97 -4.38
N LEU A 196 -19.70 -9.02 -4.89
CA LEU A 196 -19.24 -7.70 -5.30
C LEU A 196 -20.22 -6.62 -4.82
N VAL A 197 -19.69 -5.57 -4.20
CA VAL A 197 -20.49 -4.43 -3.74
C VAL A 197 -19.89 -3.12 -4.25
N PHE A 198 -20.73 -2.26 -4.79
CA PHE A 198 -20.40 -0.88 -5.14
C PHE A 198 -20.93 0.10 -4.10
N CYS A 199 -20.04 0.98 -3.64
CA CYS A 199 -20.32 2.06 -2.69
C CYS A 199 -19.82 3.38 -3.29
N ASP A 200 -20.43 3.84 -4.38
CA ASP A 200 -20.02 5.04 -5.11
C ASP A 200 -21.04 6.20 -5.08
N GLY A 201 -22.08 6.06 -4.24
CA GLY A 201 -23.10 7.06 -4.03
C GLY A 201 -22.57 8.36 -3.43
N GLN A 202 -23.10 9.48 -3.90
CA GLN A 202 -22.77 10.82 -3.41
C GLN A 202 -24.01 11.67 -3.18
N VAL A 203 -23.95 12.47 -2.11
CA VAL A 203 -24.93 13.53 -1.88
C VAL A 203 -24.62 14.71 -2.79
N LEU A 204 -25.53 15.01 -3.72
CA LEU A 204 -25.41 16.20 -4.55
C LEU A 204 -26.07 17.39 -3.86
N ARG A 205 -25.48 18.58 -4.06
CA ARG A 205 -26.02 19.84 -3.49
C ARG A 205 -27.46 20.13 -3.93
N THR A 206 -27.88 19.56 -5.05
CA THR A 206 -29.20 19.76 -5.64
C THR A 206 -30.29 18.85 -5.08
N HIS A 207 -29.98 17.81 -4.30
CA HIS A 207 -31.04 16.97 -3.75
C HIS A 207 -31.87 17.76 -2.73
N PRO A 208 -33.22 17.76 -2.84
CA PRO A 208 -34.08 18.27 -1.79
C PRO A 208 -33.88 17.44 -0.51
N ARG A 209 -33.66 18.12 0.62
CA ARG A 209 -33.46 17.47 1.92
C ARG A 209 -34.18 18.27 3.00
N ALA A 210 -34.63 17.56 4.03
CA ALA A 210 -35.10 18.18 5.25
C ALA A 210 -33.92 18.82 6.01
N GLU A 211 -34.18 19.95 6.66
CA GLU A 211 -33.16 20.75 7.35
C GLU A 211 -32.38 19.93 8.39
N TRP A 212 -33.07 19.05 9.13
CA TRP A 212 -32.47 18.24 10.18
C TRP A 212 -31.37 17.28 9.69
N ARG A 213 -31.42 16.82 8.43
CA ARG A 213 -30.46 15.86 7.89
C ARG A 213 -29.42 16.47 6.98
N GLU A 214 -29.68 17.65 6.42
CA GLU A 214 -28.81 18.26 5.41
C GLU A 214 -27.32 18.33 5.81
N PRO A 215 -26.94 18.74 7.04
CA PRO A 215 -25.53 18.84 7.43
C PRO A 215 -24.81 17.50 7.60
N ARG A 216 -25.59 16.41 7.77
CA ARG A 216 -25.11 15.07 8.15
C ARG A 216 -25.34 14.02 7.07
N GLU A 217 -26.05 14.36 5.99
CA GLU A 217 -26.50 13.39 4.97
C GLU A 217 -25.34 12.67 4.28
N ALA A 218 -24.26 13.37 3.95
CA ALA A 218 -23.09 12.74 3.35
C ALA A 218 -22.46 11.69 4.28
N THR A 219 -22.53 11.93 5.60
CA THR A 219 -22.08 10.97 6.60
C THR A 219 -23.03 9.79 6.69
N ARG A 220 -24.34 10.03 6.75
CA ARG A 220 -25.38 8.99 6.77
C ARG A 220 -25.27 8.07 5.56
N LEU A 221 -25.21 8.65 4.35
CA LEU A 221 -25.08 7.90 3.10
C LEU A 221 -23.83 7.01 3.06
N ALA A 222 -22.68 7.55 3.45
CA ALA A 222 -21.44 6.78 3.45
C ALA A 222 -21.47 5.65 4.49
N LEU A 223 -22.02 5.90 5.69
CA LEU A 223 -22.15 4.88 6.74
C LEU A 223 -23.09 3.75 6.33
N THR A 224 -24.25 4.09 5.73
CA THR A 224 -25.19 3.10 5.20
C THR A 224 -24.52 2.22 4.15
N GLN A 225 -23.87 2.83 3.14
CA GLN A 225 -23.20 2.06 2.09
C GLN A 225 -22.11 1.12 2.65
N THR A 226 -21.27 1.60 3.57
CA THR A 226 -20.20 0.74 4.14
C THR A 226 -20.75 -0.34 5.05
N ALA A 227 -21.77 -0.05 5.86
CA ALA A 227 -22.35 -1.00 6.80
C ALA A 227 -23.07 -2.13 6.09
N LEU A 228 -24.05 -1.80 5.25
CA LEU A 228 -24.83 -2.80 4.51
C LEU A 228 -23.95 -3.53 3.49
N GLY A 229 -23.04 -2.80 2.85
CA GLY A 229 -22.11 -3.40 1.90
C GLY A 229 -21.21 -4.46 2.51
N LEU A 230 -20.66 -4.23 3.71
CA LEU A 230 -19.82 -5.22 4.39
C LEU A 230 -20.65 -6.35 5.02
N GLU A 231 -21.80 -6.03 5.61
CA GLU A 231 -22.69 -7.01 6.26
C GLU A 231 -23.23 -8.07 5.29
N HIS A 232 -23.59 -7.64 4.07
CA HIS A 232 -24.11 -8.52 3.03
C HIS A 232 -23.02 -9.05 2.10
N LEU A 233 -21.74 -8.82 2.36
CA LEU A 233 -20.66 -9.38 1.55
C LEU A 233 -20.35 -10.82 1.96
N ARG A 234 -20.13 -11.71 0.98
CA ARG A 234 -19.56 -13.04 1.22
C ARG A 234 -18.10 -12.92 1.61
N ASN A 235 -17.64 -13.86 2.45
CA ASN A 235 -16.22 -13.97 2.78
C ASN A 235 -15.40 -14.24 1.51
N GLY A 236 -14.35 -13.43 1.28
CA GLY A 236 -13.59 -13.43 0.03
C GLY A 236 -14.08 -12.43 -1.03
N GLY A 237 -15.21 -11.77 -0.79
CA GLY A 237 -15.82 -10.80 -1.71
C GLY A 237 -15.01 -9.52 -1.90
N THR A 238 -15.51 -8.67 -2.79
CA THR A 238 -14.88 -7.39 -3.18
C THR A 238 -15.83 -6.21 -2.93
N MET A 239 -15.29 -5.12 -2.38
CA MET A 239 -15.96 -3.82 -2.30
C MET A 239 -15.18 -2.77 -3.10
N VAL A 240 -15.89 -1.98 -3.89
CA VAL A 240 -15.35 -0.78 -4.56
C VAL A 240 -16.04 0.45 -4.00
N ILE A 241 -15.26 1.30 -3.33
CA ILE A 241 -15.76 2.43 -2.55
C ILE A 241 -15.21 3.74 -3.12
N LEU A 242 -16.08 4.68 -3.45
CA LEU A 242 -15.68 6.01 -3.91
C LEU A 242 -15.28 6.87 -2.71
N MET A 243 -14.04 7.35 -2.75
CA MET A 243 -13.40 8.11 -1.70
C MET A 243 -13.02 9.51 -2.16
N HIS A 244 -12.85 10.43 -1.21
CA HIS A 244 -12.44 11.82 -1.45
C HIS A 244 -11.42 12.27 -0.43
N LYS A 245 -10.50 13.15 -0.84
CA LYS A 245 -9.50 13.77 0.06
C LYS A 245 -8.69 12.70 0.81
N LEU A 246 -7.66 12.20 0.14
CA LEU A 246 -6.77 11.16 0.67
C LEU A 246 -6.12 11.59 2.01
N ASP A 247 -5.91 12.89 2.15
CA ASP A 247 -5.35 13.60 3.31
C ASP A 247 -6.32 13.79 4.48
N SER A 248 -7.58 13.34 4.36
CA SER A 248 -8.54 13.42 5.46
C SER A 248 -8.47 12.20 6.38
N TRP A 249 -8.66 12.42 7.69
CA TRP A 249 -8.70 11.34 8.68
C TRP A 249 -9.73 10.26 8.32
N ARG A 250 -10.91 10.66 7.85
CA ARG A 250 -11.98 9.72 7.47
C ARG A 250 -11.54 8.77 6.35
N SER A 251 -10.83 9.29 5.36
CA SER A 251 -10.28 8.46 4.27
C SER A 251 -9.20 7.53 4.79
N PHE A 252 -8.27 8.05 5.60
CA PHE A 252 -7.24 7.26 6.25
C PHE A 252 -7.82 6.12 7.10
N ASP A 253 -8.73 6.43 8.03
CA ASP A 253 -9.36 5.46 8.93
C ASP A 253 -10.04 4.35 8.13
N LEU A 254 -10.84 4.70 7.12
CA LEU A 254 -11.51 3.68 6.31
C LEU A 254 -10.52 2.77 5.57
N ILE A 255 -9.50 3.35 4.93
CA ILE A 255 -8.46 2.57 4.25
C ILE A 255 -7.73 1.66 5.25
N HIS A 256 -7.41 2.17 6.44
CA HIS A 256 -6.75 1.43 7.49
C HIS A 256 -7.59 0.26 8.01
N GLN A 257 -8.87 0.48 8.30
CA GLN A 257 -9.73 -0.62 8.77
C GLN A 257 -9.89 -1.70 7.69
N PHE A 258 -10.08 -1.33 6.41
CA PHE A 258 -10.12 -2.33 5.33
C PHE A 258 -8.78 -3.06 5.17
N SER A 259 -7.63 -2.40 5.38
CA SER A 259 -6.32 -3.05 5.28
C SER A 259 -6.09 -4.17 6.30
N LYS A 260 -6.85 -4.18 7.42
CA LYS A 260 -6.78 -5.22 8.45
C LYS A 260 -7.53 -6.50 8.08
N MET A 261 -8.44 -6.43 7.12
CA MET A 261 -9.36 -7.53 6.78
C MET A 261 -9.44 -7.84 5.28
N ALA A 262 -8.66 -7.14 4.45
CA ALA A 262 -8.74 -7.26 3.00
C ALA A 262 -7.42 -6.90 2.31
N THR A 263 -7.25 -7.36 1.08
CA THR A 263 -6.24 -6.82 0.17
C THR A 263 -6.72 -5.49 -0.38
N VAL A 264 -6.04 -4.40 -0.05
CA VAL A 264 -6.45 -3.04 -0.42
C VAL A 264 -5.59 -2.48 -1.55
N LYS A 265 -6.24 -1.91 -2.57
CA LYS A 265 -5.62 -1.06 -3.59
C LYS A 265 -6.36 0.27 -3.69
N LEU A 266 -5.63 1.36 -3.89
CA LEU A 266 -6.21 2.66 -4.21
C LEU A 266 -6.09 2.89 -5.72
N TYR A 267 -7.17 3.37 -6.34
CA TYR A 267 -7.21 3.61 -7.77
C TYR A 267 -7.69 5.03 -8.08
N LYS A 268 -6.90 5.77 -8.86
CA LYS A 268 -7.24 7.12 -9.31
C LYS A 268 -7.24 7.17 -10.83
N HIS A 269 -8.42 7.34 -11.42
CA HIS A 269 -8.56 7.37 -12.88
C HIS A 269 -7.80 8.58 -13.48
N TYR A 270 -6.83 8.29 -14.36
CA TYR A 270 -5.86 9.26 -14.89
C TYR A 270 -6.48 10.44 -15.66
N ARG A 271 -7.69 10.27 -16.22
CA ARG A 271 -8.38 11.30 -17.00
C ARG A 271 -9.48 12.01 -16.23
N HIS A 272 -10.38 11.23 -15.63
CA HIS A 272 -11.63 11.72 -15.03
C HIS A 272 -11.45 12.18 -13.59
N HIS A 273 -10.50 11.61 -12.85
CA HIS A 273 -10.21 11.96 -11.46
C HIS A 273 -8.88 12.71 -11.29
N LYS A 274 -8.17 13.03 -12.38
CA LYS A 274 -6.82 13.65 -12.40
C LYS A 274 -6.66 14.81 -11.42
N ILE A 275 -7.57 15.78 -11.51
CA ILE A 275 -7.54 17.03 -10.72
C ILE A 275 -8.56 17.07 -9.60
N ARG A 276 -9.36 16.00 -9.44
CA ARG A 276 -10.38 15.90 -8.39
C ARG A 276 -9.76 15.22 -7.19
N SER A 277 -10.27 15.48 -5.99
CA SER A 277 -9.87 14.74 -4.80
C SER A 277 -10.43 13.31 -4.77
N SER A 278 -11.25 12.92 -5.74
CA SER A 278 -11.87 11.60 -5.81
C SER A 278 -10.90 10.50 -6.26
N PHE A 279 -11.07 9.32 -5.69
CA PHE A 279 -10.36 8.07 -6.00
C PHE A 279 -11.19 6.89 -5.48
N TYR A 280 -10.83 5.67 -5.83
CA TYR A 280 -11.51 4.47 -5.37
C TYR A 280 -10.62 3.68 -4.42
N LEU A 281 -11.22 3.20 -3.34
CA LEU A 281 -10.70 2.11 -2.53
C LEU A 281 -11.26 0.81 -3.10
N VAL A 282 -10.38 -0.09 -3.54
CA VAL A 282 -10.73 -1.44 -3.98
C VAL A 282 -10.23 -2.41 -2.93
N ALA A 283 -11.15 -2.99 -2.17
CA ALA A 283 -10.86 -3.98 -1.14
C ALA A 283 -11.31 -5.35 -1.63
N LYS A 284 -10.36 -6.28 -1.78
CA LYS A 284 -10.58 -7.65 -2.27
C LYS A 284 -10.30 -8.68 -1.21
N ASN A 285 -10.84 -9.89 -1.39
CA ASN A 285 -10.65 -11.01 -0.47
C ASN A 285 -11.04 -10.62 0.97
N ILE A 286 -12.13 -9.86 1.11
CA ILE A 286 -12.54 -9.31 2.40
C ILE A 286 -12.96 -10.44 3.32
N GLN A 287 -12.40 -10.45 4.54
CA GLN A 287 -12.78 -11.38 5.60
C GLN A 287 -14.08 -10.94 6.29
N ALA A 288 -15.18 -10.87 5.53
CA ALA A 288 -16.45 -10.25 5.92
C ALA A 288 -17.09 -10.89 7.17
N GLU A 289 -16.81 -12.18 7.41
CA GLU A 289 -17.36 -12.93 8.55
C GLU A 289 -16.48 -12.89 9.80
N SER A 290 -15.31 -12.21 9.73
CA SER A 290 -14.43 -12.02 10.89
C SER A 290 -15.09 -11.22 12.00
N THR A 291 -14.65 -11.44 13.24
CA THR A 291 -15.11 -10.65 14.40
C THR A 291 -14.85 -9.16 14.18
N PHE A 292 -13.68 -8.82 13.65
CA PHE A 292 -13.31 -7.45 13.31
C PHE A 292 -14.28 -6.81 12.30
N ALA A 293 -14.65 -7.50 11.23
CA ALA A 293 -15.62 -6.99 10.26
C ALA A 293 -17.01 -6.77 10.89
N LYS A 294 -17.45 -7.68 11.76
CA LYS A 294 -18.72 -7.56 12.50
C LYS A 294 -18.73 -6.37 13.46
N ASP A 295 -17.63 -6.15 14.17
CA ASP A 295 -17.45 -5.00 15.06
C ASP A 295 -17.48 -3.68 14.27
N MET A 296 -16.88 -3.66 13.08
CA MET A 296 -16.92 -2.51 12.17
C MET A 296 -18.34 -2.19 11.68
N VAL A 297 -19.12 -3.20 11.28
CA VAL A 297 -20.54 -3.02 10.90
C VAL A 297 -21.34 -2.46 12.07
N ALA A 298 -21.20 -3.04 13.27
CA ALA A 298 -21.88 -2.56 14.47
C ALA A 298 -21.50 -1.10 14.80
N MET A 299 -20.21 -0.76 14.70
CA MET A 299 -19.73 0.60 14.88
C MET A 299 -20.34 1.55 13.85
N TRP A 300 -20.38 1.19 12.56
CA TRP A 300 -20.97 2.06 11.54
C TRP A 300 -22.48 2.25 11.71
N LYS A 301 -23.22 1.21 12.14
CA LYS A 301 -24.64 1.32 12.49
C LYS A 301 -24.87 2.24 13.68
N GLN A 302 -24.03 2.15 14.71
CA GLN A 302 -24.07 3.08 15.84
C GLN A 302 -23.75 4.53 15.43
N ARG A 303 -22.74 4.72 14.58
CA ARG A 303 -22.41 6.04 14.02
C ARG A 303 -23.54 6.61 13.15
N TYR A 304 -24.25 5.75 12.42
CA TYR A 304 -25.43 6.13 11.65
C TYR A 304 -26.56 6.59 12.59
N ARG A 305 -26.77 5.90 13.72
CA ARG A 305 -27.72 6.33 14.76
C ARG A 305 -27.39 7.73 15.26
N ILE A 306 -26.14 7.99 15.63
CA ILE A 306 -25.69 9.33 16.08
C ILE A 306 -25.89 10.37 14.98
N ALA A 307 -25.50 10.06 13.74
CA ALA A 307 -25.67 10.96 12.61
C ALA A 307 -27.13 11.26 12.27
N THR A 308 -28.07 10.40 12.67
CA THR A 308 -29.50 10.54 12.38
C THR A 308 -30.29 11.14 13.54
N PHE A 309 -30.01 10.71 14.77
CA PHE A 309 -30.82 11.03 15.96
C PHE A 309 -30.04 11.70 17.09
N GLY A 310 -28.71 11.68 17.05
CA GLY A 310 -27.86 12.22 18.11
C GLY A 310 -27.78 13.74 18.12
N SER A 311 -27.36 14.32 19.25
CA SER A 311 -27.12 15.76 19.37
C SER A 311 -25.95 16.24 18.51
N ASP A 312 -25.77 17.56 18.38
CA ASP A 312 -24.59 18.11 17.70
C ASP A 312 -23.29 17.78 18.44
N GLU A 313 -23.32 17.72 19.78
CA GLU A 313 -22.16 17.29 20.57
C GLU A 313 -21.81 15.82 20.34
N GLU A 314 -22.80 14.91 20.33
CA GLU A 314 -22.56 13.49 20.06
C GLU A 314 -21.99 13.28 18.64
N TYR A 315 -22.51 14.03 17.66
CA TYR A 315 -22.02 13.98 16.28
C TYR A 315 -20.60 14.54 16.15
N ALA A 316 -20.28 15.63 16.85
CA ALA A 316 -18.94 16.19 16.89
C ALA A 316 -17.94 15.23 17.56
N GLU A 317 -18.31 14.63 18.70
CA GLU A 317 -17.44 13.69 19.43
C GLU A 317 -17.17 12.42 18.61
N MET A 318 -18.16 11.91 17.87
CA MET A 318 -17.98 10.78 16.94
C MET A 318 -16.86 11.02 15.90
N HIS A 319 -16.62 12.28 15.54
CA HIS A 319 -15.60 12.69 14.58
C HIS A 319 -14.31 13.21 15.24
N ARG A 320 -14.28 13.36 16.56
CA ARG A 320 -13.14 13.94 17.26
C ARG A 320 -11.97 12.96 17.26
N VAL A 321 -10.83 13.45 16.80
CA VAL A 321 -9.56 12.72 16.80
C VAL A 321 -8.49 13.65 17.34
N THR A 322 -7.81 13.24 18.40
CA THR A 322 -6.70 14.02 18.93
C THR A 322 -5.46 13.83 18.04
N ARG A 323 -4.56 14.83 18.04
CA ARG A 323 -3.27 14.71 17.34
C ARG A 323 -2.49 13.48 17.80
N GLU A 324 -2.53 13.16 19.09
CA GLU A 324 -1.85 12.01 19.66
C GLU A 324 -2.41 10.69 19.12
N THR A 325 -3.73 10.51 19.14
CA THR A 325 -4.39 9.35 18.52
C THR A 325 -4.06 9.27 17.03
N ALA A 326 -4.09 10.41 16.34
CA ALA A 326 -3.77 10.46 14.92
C ALA A 326 -2.35 10.00 14.63
N LEU A 327 -1.36 10.48 15.39
CA LEU A 327 0.04 10.09 15.23
C LEU A 327 0.28 8.61 15.59
N VAL A 328 -0.39 8.08 16.61
CA VAL A 328 -0.28 6.67 16.98
C VAL A 328 -0.81 5.77 15.86
N GLU A 329 -1.99 6.04 15.31
CA GLU A 329 -2.55 5.22 14.23
C GLU A 329 -1.81 5.43 12.90
N LEU A 330 -1.37 6.66 12.59
CA LEU A 330 -0.50 6.92 11.43
C LEU A 330 0.83 6.17 11.56
N GLY A 331 1.39 6.07 12.77
CA GLY A 331 2.58 5.26 13.04
C GLY A 331 2.36 3.78 12.78
N LYS A 332 1.17 3.24 13.12
CA LYS A 332 0.78 1.85 12.84
C LYS A 332 0.55 1.58 11.35
N PHE A 333 0.01 2.56 10.61
CA PHE A 333 -0.15 2.48 9.15
C PHE A 333 1.20 2.68 8.42
N GLY A 334 2.08 3.47 9.04
CA GLY A 334 3.42 3.84 8.61
C GLY A 334 4.51 2.84 8.99
N GLU A 335 4.21 1.59 9.35
CA GLU A 335 5.22 0.54 9.52
C GLU A 335 5.98 0.21 8.21
N LYS A 336 5.63 0.85 7.10
CA LYS A 336 6.47 0.95 5.89
C LYS A 336 7.38 2.19 5.85
N HIS A 337 7.66 2.84 6.97
CA HIS A 337 8.83 3.71 7.09
C HIS A 337 10.10 2.87 7.26
N TYR A 338 10.32 1.96 6.30
CA TYR A 338 11.53 1.16 6.25
C TYR A 338 12.79 2.03 6.30
N ALA A 339 12.72 3.27 5.82
CA ALA A 339 13.86 4.18 5.76
C ALA A 339 14.10 5.03 7.02
N THR A 340 13.21 5.03 8.03
CA THR A 340 13.47 5.79 9.26
C THR A 340 14.64 5.15 10.00
N PRO A 341 15.75 5.86 10.26
CA PRO A 341 16.96 5.26 10.81
C PRO A 341 16.70 4.47 12.10
N HIS A 342 17.26 3.27 12.19
CA HIS A 342 17.16 2.43 13.37
C HIS A 342 17.87 3.12 14.54
N PRO A 343 17.40 3.01 15.81
CA PRO A 343 18.02 3.71 16.94
C PRO A 343 19.53 3.47 17.10
N GLU A 344 20.01 2.26 16.82
CA GLU A 344 21.44 1.91 16.82
C GLU A 344 22.25 2.55 15.68
N TRP A 345 21.60 3.19 14.71
CA TRP A 345 22.19 3.81 13.51
C TRP A 345 21.88 5.31 13.35
N VAL A 346 21.09 5.90 14.25
CA VAL A 346 20.81 7.35 14.27
C VAL A 346 22.09 8.11 14.61
N ASP A 347 22.52 9.08 13.80
CA ASP A 347 23.78 9.83 14.00
C ASP A 347 25.05 8.95 13.90
N PHE A 348 24.99 7.90 13.07
CA PHE A 348 26.16 7.08 12.76
C PHE A 348 27.32 7.93 12.19
N PRO A 349 28.60 7.69 12.60
CA PRO A 349 29.06 6.68 13.56
C PRO A 349 29.14 7.17 15.02
N ASN A 350 28.64 8.37 15.32
CA ASN A 350 28.83 9.03 16.63
C ASN A 350 28.03 8.36 17.76
N ASN A 351 26.96 7.65 17.43
CA ASN A 351 26.08 6.97 18.37
C ASN A 351 26.50 5.53 18.71
N LEU A 352 27.60 5.02 18.12
CA LEU A 352 28.04 3.64 18.34
C LEU A 352 28.50 3.41 19.80
N PRO A 353 28.26 2.22 20.39
CA PRO A 353 28.74 1.90 21.73
C PRO A 353 30.26 2.09 21.85
N PRO A 354 30.77 2.58 23.00
CA PRO A 354 32.21 2.79 23.20
C PRO A 354 33.03 1.53 22.89
N GLY A 355 34.08 1.69 22.08
CA GLY A 355 34.95 0.58 21.65
C GLY A 355 34.50 -0.14 20.37
N THR A 356 33.29 0.14 19.87
CA THR A 356 32.85 -0.36 18.56
C THR A 356 33.70 0.29 17.46
N LYS A 357 34.35 -0.53 16.63
CA LYS A 357 35.08 -0.07 15.45
C LYS A 357 34.30 -0.46 14.21
N PRO A 358 33.65 0.49 13.51
CA PRO A 358 32.98 0.16 12.28
C PRO A 358 34.01 -0.31 11.25
N SER A 359 33.70 -1.39 10.54
CA SER A 359 34.47 -1.81 9.37
C SER A 359 34.06 -0.91 8.20
N LEU A 360 34.92 0.05 7.86
CA LEU A 360 34.60 1.13 6.92
C LEU A 360 35.09 0.86 5.48
N GLY A 361 35.65 -0.31 5.19
CA GLY A 361 36.22 -0.61 3.88
C GLY A 361 35.96 -2.04 3.42
N MET A 362 35.46 -2.18 2.20
CA MET A 362 35.57 -3.42 1.42
C MET A 362 36.89 -3.31 0.64
N THR A 363 37.99 -3.81 1.19
CA THR A 363 39.28 -3.76 0.49
C THR A 363 39.34 -4.86 -0.58
N ARG A 364 40.38 -4.81 -1.42
CA ARG A 364 40.69 -5.87 -2.40
C ARG A 364 41.86 -6.73 -1.92
N ASP A 365 42.15 -6.66 -0.62
CA ASP A 365 43.27 -7.38 -0.03
C ASP A 365 42.93 -8.86 0.06
N HIS A 366 43.94 -9.70 -0.16
CA HIS A 366 43.85 -11.13 0.04
C HIS A 366 44.71 -11.48 1.25
N ASP A 367 44.06 -11.55 2.40
CA ASP A 367 44.73 -11.78 3.67
C ASP A 367 45.00 -13.29 3.89
N PRO A 368 46.03 -13.64 4.67
CA PRO A 368 46.24 -15.03 5.07
C PRO A 368 45.05 -15.57 5.86
N ILE A 369 44.65 -16.81 5.55
CA ILE A 369 43.55 -17.50 6.26
C ILE A 369 43.87 -17.60 7.75
N ILE A 370 43.01 -17.02 8.58
CA ILE A 370 43.04 -17.19 10.04
C ILE A 370 42.30 -18.49 10.39
N PRO A 371 42.95 -19.50 11.00
CA PRO A 371 42.29 -20.73 11.43
C PRO A 371 41.20 -20.46 12.47
N GLN A 372 40.17 -21.29 12.47
CA GLN A 372 39.10 -21.24 13.46
C GLN A 372 38.76 -22.66 13.91
N GLU A 373 38.66 -22.87 15.23
CA GLU A 373 38.27 -24.15 15.79
C GLU A 373 36.89 -24.58 15.26
N GLY A 374 36.78 -25.85 14.86
CA GLY A 374 35.56 -26.42 14.28
C GLY A 374 35.43 -26.24 12.76
N LEU A 375 36.30 -25.46 12.11
CA LEU A 375 36.28 -25.26 10.65
C LEU A 375 37.62 -25.62 9.99
N ASP A 376 37.53 -26.39 8.91
CA ASP A 376 38.57 -26.52 7.90
C ASP A 376 38.35 -25.40 6.86
N ILE A 377 39.31 -24.49 6.78
CA ILE A 377 39.27 -23.34 5.86
C ILE A 377 40.49 -23.42 4.94
N TYR A 378 40.23 -23.51 3.65
CA TYR A 378 41.27 -23.65 2.64
C TYR A 378 40.83 -23.04 1.32
N GLU A 379 41.80 -22.76 0.45
CA GLU A 379 41.55 -22.20 -0.88
C GLU A 379 41.85 -23.22 -1.98
N ILE A 380 41.05 -23.18 -3.04
CA ILE A 380 41.27 -23.93 -4.28
C ILE A 380 41.17 -23.01 -5.49
N ASN A 381 41.78 -23.41 -6.59
CA ASN A 381 41.72 -22.67 -7.86
C ASN A 381 40.85 -23.41 -8.87
N VAL A 382 39.92 -22.69 -9.48
CA VAL A 382 38.99 -23.22 -10.49
C VAL A 382 39.27 -22.58 -11.84
N PRO A 383 39.53 -23.36 -12.90
CA PRO A 383 39.75 -22.81 -14.24
C PRO A 383 38.45 -22.26 -14.82
N VAL A 384 38.52 -21.10 -15.46
CA VAL A 384 37.38 -20.45 -16.14
C VAL A 384 37.63 -20.31 -17.65
N ARG A 385 36.63 -19.84 -18.41
CA ARG A 385 36.58 -19.91 -19.89
C ARG A 385 37.74 -19.29 -20.64
N ASP A 386 38.45 -18.33 -20.04
CA ASP A 386 39.62 -17.66 -20.65
C ASP A 386 40.96 -18.30 -20.23
N ASN A 387 40.90 -19.47 -19.60
CA ASN A 387 42.03 -20.22 -19.04
C ASN A 387 42.73 -19.53 -17.86
N THR A 388 42.14 -18.50 -17.27
CA THR A 388 42.55 -18.03 -15.95
C THR A 388 41.97 -18.93 -14.85
N SER A 389 42.37 -18.70 -13.60
CA SER A 389 41.84 -19.42 -12.44
C SER A 389 41.23 -18.45 -11.44
N ILE A 390 40.10 -18.86 -10.88
CA ILE A 390 39.38 -18.14 -9.84
C ILE A 390 39.55 -18.87 -8.51
N THR A 391 39.98 -18.14 -7.49
CA THR A 391 40.12 -18.68 -6.15
C THR A 391 38.74 -18.88 -5.53
N LEU A 392 38.52 -20.03 -4.92
CA LEU A 392 37.42 -20.27 -4.01
C LEU A 392 37.98 -20.47 -2.60
N ARG A 393 37.46 -19.73 -1.62
CA ARG A 393 37.69 -20.05 -0.21
C ARG A 393 36.58 -20.95 0.29
N ILE A 394 36.98 -22.12 0.78
CA ILE A 394 36.09 -23.17 1.24
C ILE A 394 36.07 -23.18 2.76
N TYR A 395 34.88 -23.23 3.34
CA TYR A 395 34.63 -23.36 4.77
C TYR A 395 33.81 -24.63 5.00
N ARG A 396 34.32 -25.50 5.86
CA ARG A 396 33.70 -26.80 6.14
C ARG A 396 33.88 -27.17 7.60
N GLN A 397 32.87 -27.78 8.23
CA GLN A 397 33.03 -28.32 9.58
C GLN A 397 34.06 -29.45 9.62
N THR A 398 35.07 -29.35 10.48
CA THR A 398 36.15 -30.35 10.62
C THR A 398 35.63 -31.72 11.06
N ALA A 399 34.53 -31.76 11.82
CA ALA A 399 33.94 -32.99 12.34
C ALA A 399 33.17 -33.80 11.27
N ASN A 400 32.93 -33.24 10.08
CA ASN A 400 32.05 -33.85 9.08
C ASN A 400 32.81 -34.26 7.81
N ASN A 401 32.89 -35.57 7.58
CA ASN A 401 33.54 -36.15 6.40
C ASN A 401 32.54 -36.58 5.30
N ASP A 402 31.24 -36.44 5.51
CA ASP A 402 30.21 -36.84 4.56
C ASP A 402 30.10 -35.84 3.39
N ALA A 403 29.58 -36.26 2.25
CA ALA A 403 29.22 -35.32 1.20
C ALA A 403 28.08 -34.39 1.69
N LEU A 404 28.34 -33.08 1.77
CA LEU A 404 27.44 -32.06 2.33
C LEU A 404 26.73 -31.25 1.23
N PRO A 405 25.58 -30.61 1.52
CA PRO A 405 25.05 -29.58 0.62
C PRO A 405 26.08 -28.45 0.40
N LEU A 406 25.90 -27.70 -0.68
CA LEU A 406 26.77 -26.58 -1.06
C LEU A 406 26.02 -25.25 -0.99
N PHE A 407 26.63 -24.26 -0.33
CA PHE A 407 26.29 -22.86 -0.45
C PHE A 407 27.43 -22.13 -1.18
N LEU A 408 27.18 -21.73 -2.43
CA LEU A 408 28.14 -20.95 -3.21
C LEU A 408 27.84 -19.45 -3.02
N TYR A 409 28.82 -18.74 -2.48
CA TYR A 409 28.68 -17.35 -2.05
C TYR A 409 29.43 -16.37 -2.96
N MET A 410 28.75 -15.31 -3.39
CA MET A 410 29.32 -14.21 -4.17
C MET A 410 29.32 -12.94 -3.30
N HIS A 411 30.50 -12.37 -3.08
CA HIS A 411 30.65 -11.19 -2.21
C HIS A 411 30.08 -9.90 -2.81
N GLY A 412 29.81 -8.92 -1.94
CA GLY A 412 29.38 -7.57 -2.33
C GLY A 412 30.52 -6.65 -2.78
N GLY A 413 30.24 -5.34 -2.90
CA GLY A 413 31.28 -4.34 -3.25
C GLY A 413 31.12 -3.69 -4.63
N GLY A 414 29.89 -3.60 -5.13
CA GLY A 414 29.59 -2.83 -6.34
C GLY A 414 30.38 -3.26 -7.57
N TYR A 415 30.75 -4.55 -7.65
CA TYR A 415 31.55 -5.16 -8.73
C TYR A 415 33.01 -4.67 -8.82
N VAL A 416 33.44 -3.78 -7.92
CA VAL A 416 34.70 -3.02 -8.03
C VAL A 416 35.59 -3.22 -6.81
N THR A 417 34.98 -3.44 -5.65
CA THR A 417 35.67 -3.63 -4.37
C THR A 417 35.24 -4.93 -3.72
N GLY A 418 35.87 -5.28 -2.61
CA GLY A 418 35.62 -6.51 -1.89
C GLY A 418 36.51 -7.67 -2.35
N GLY A 419 36.22 -8.85 -1.80
CA GLY A 419 36.98 -10.07 -2.01
C GLY A 419 36.59 -11.11 -0.96
N LEU A 420 37.44 -12.12 -0.78
CA LEU A 420 37.19 -13.23 0.15
C LEU A 420 36.99 -12.77 1.60
N GLU A 421 37.58 -11.64 2.00
CA GLU A 421 37.49 -11.11 3.36
C GLU A 421 36.19 -10.35 3.66
N THR A 422 35.44 -9.92 2.63
CA THR A 422 34.31 -8.99 2.80
C THR A 422 33.19 -9.57 3.65
N ASP A 423 32.87 -10.85 3.42
CA ASP A 423 31.79 -11.57 4.09
C ASP A 423 32.32 -12.84 4.78
N ASP A 424 33.64 -12.89 5.08
CA ASP A 424 34.34 -14.04 5.68
C ASP A 424 33.71 -14.45 7.02
N VAL A 425 33.36 -13.46 7.87
CA VAL A 425 32.66 -13.69 9.15
C VAL A 425 31.30 -14.36 8.95
N THR A 426 30.55 -13.94 7.92
CA THR A 426 29.25 -14.56 7.59
C THR A 426 29.43 -15.97 7.05
N CYS A 427 30.42 -16.21 6.18
CA CYS A 427 30.72 -17.53 5.64
C CYS A 427 31.13 -18.52 6.74
N ARG A 428 31.97 -18.08 7.68
CA ARG A 428 32.35 -18.87 8.87
C ARG A 428 31.16 -19.21 9.74
N ALA A 429 30.32 -18.23 10.06
CA ALA A 429 29.15 -18.46 10.91
C ALA A 429 28.19 -19.47 10.28
N LEU A 430 27.93 -19.36 8.98
CA LEU A 430 27.10 -20.32 8.25
C LEU A 430 27.68 -21.74 8.25
N ALA A 431 28.97 -21.88 7.92
CA ALA A 431 29.63 -23.17 7.89
C ALA A 431 29.75 -23.79 9.29
N LEU A 432 29.87 -22.98 10.35
CA LEU A 432 30.02 -23.47 11.72
C LEU A 432 28.70 -24.02 12.27
N GLU A 433 27.59 -23.35 11.99
CA GLU A 433 26.27 -23.69 12.56
C GLU A 433 25.47 -24.67 11.70
N ILE A 434 25.73 -24.71 10.39
CA ILE A 434 24.99 -25.53 9.42
C ILE A 434 25.94 -26.55 8.79
N PRO A 435 25.57 -27.84 8.68
CA PRO A 435 26.38 -28.84 7.99
C PRO A 435 26.30 -28.64 6.47
N VAL A 436 26.92 -27.56 5.99
CA VAL A 436 26.98 -27.12 4.59
C VAL A 436 28.42 -26.73 4.27
N VAL A 437 28.88 -27.05 3.05
CA VAL A 437 30.12 -26.46 2.54
C VAL A 437 29.80 -25.07 2.04
N VAL A 438 30.45 -24.05 2.60
CA VAL A 438 30.40 -22.69 2.05
C VAL A 438 31.59 -22.49 1.14
N ALA A 439 31.36 -22.06 -0.10
CA ALA A 439 32.41 -21.74 -1.06
C ALA A 439 32.27 -20.28 -1.50
N SER A 440 33.17 -19.41 -1.06
CA SER A 440 33.18 -17.99 -1.42
C SER A 440 34.00 -17.76 -2.69
N VAL A 441 33.45 -17.03 -3.66
CA VAL A 441 34.03 -16.82 -4.99
C VAL A 441 34.81 -15.50 -5.06
N GLU A 442 36.10 -15.56 -5.39
CA GLU A 442 36.94 -14.39 -5.65
C GLU A 442 36.87 -13.97 -7.13
N TYR A 443 35.70 -13.50 -7.58
CA TYR A 443 35.53 -13.11 -8.98
C TYR A 443 36.33 -11.85 -9.33
N ARG A 444 36.74 -11.71 -10.60
CA ARG A 444 37.54 -10.55 -11.02
C ARG A 444 36.70 -9.26 -11.01
N LEU A 445 37.33 -8.17 -10.57
CA LEU A 445 36.67 -6.89 -10.31
C LEU A 445 36.93 -5.87 -11.41
N ALA A 446 35.96 -4.99 -11.61
CA ALA A 446 36.12 -3.76 -12.36
C ALA A 446 36.94 -2.73 -11.55
N PRO A 447 37.57 -1.73 -12.19
CA PRO A 447 37.57 -1.44 -13.61
C PRO A 447 38.57 -2.25 -14.44
N GLU A 448 39.46 -3.03 -13.82
CA GLU A 448 40.46 -3.84 -14.55
C GLU A 448 39.78 -4.91 -15.41
N HIS A 449 38.73 -5.52 -14.85
CA HIS A 449 37.91 -6.52 -15.51
C HIS A 449 36.45 -6.07 -15.54
N ARG A 450 36.13 -5.16 -16.48
CA ARG A 450 34.76 -4.64 -16.67
C ARG A 450 33.78 -5.76 -17.06
N PHE A 451 32.48 -5.44 -16.97
CA PHE A 451 31.42 -6.33 -17.42
C PHE A 451 31.71 -6.92 -18.81
N PRO A 452 31.48 -8.23 -19.02
CA PRO A 452 30.84 -9.19 -18.12
C PRO A 452 31.81 -10.07 -17.31
N ILE A 453 33.10 -9.74 -17.20
CA ILE A 453 34.12 -10.69 -16.74
C ILE A 453 33.83 -11.32 -15.37
N GLY A 454 33.64 -10.52 -14.31
CA GLY A 454 33.37 -11.07 -12.97
C GLY A 454 32.07 -11.89 -12.88
N PHE A 455 31.06 -11.53 -13.67
CA PHE A 455 29.82 -12.31 -13.78
C PHE A 455 30.07 -13.66 -14.47
N GLU A 456 30.86 -13.66 -15.54
CA GLU A 456 31.23 -14.87 -16.28
C GLU A 456 32.12 -15.81 -15.46
N ASP A 457 33.06 -15.25 -14.69
CA ASP A 457 33.86 -16.00 -13.71
C ASP A 457 32.97 -16.75 -12.71
N SER A 458 32.02 -16.01 -12.11
CA SER A 458 31.09 -16.56 -11.14
C SER A 458 30.20 -17.65 -11.76
N PHE A 459 29.74 -17.45 -13.01
CA PHE A 459 28.94 -18.45 -13.71
C PHE A 459 29.76 -19.71 -14.07
N ASP A 460 31.02 -19.55 -14.47
CA ASP A 460 31.93 -20.66 -14.74
C ASP A 460 32.20 -21.49 -13.49
N VAL A 461 32.36 -20.82 -12.34
CA VAL A 461 32.44 -21.49 -11.04
C VAL A 461 31.16 -22.26 -10.73
N VAL A 462 29.98 -21.67 -10.95
CA VAL A 462 28.69 -22.38 -10.77
C VAL A 462 28.62 -23.65 -11.63
N ARG A 463 29.06 -23.58 -12.89
CA ARG A 463 29.14 -24.75 -13.78
C ARG A 463 30.13 -25.78 -13.26
N TRP A 464 31.29 -25.34 -12.77
CA TRP A 464 32.32 -26.22 -12.26
C TRP A 464 31.87 -26.95 -10.98
N VAL A 465 31.28 -26.26 -10.01
CA VAL A 465 30.79 -26.90 -8.76
C VAL A 465 29.62 -27.84 -9.03
N ALA A 466 28.79 -27.57 -10.04
CA ALA A 466 27.72 -28.46 -10.47
C ALA A 466 28.22 -29.72 -11.19
N SER A 467 29.46 -29.72 -11.69
CA SER A 467 30.07 -30.86 -12.37
C SER A 467 30.47 -31.98 -11.40
N SER A 468 30.65 -33.20 -11.92
CA SER A 468 31.13 -34.34 -11.11
C SER A 468 32.56 -34.13 -10.57
N ASP A 469 33.40 -33.32 -11.22
CA ASP A 469 34.74 -32.98 -10.68
C ASP A 469 34.64 -32.03 -9.50
N GLY A 470 33.84 -30.97 -9.63
CA GLY A 470 33.60 -30.01 -8.55
C GLY A 470 32.99 -30.67 -7.32
N GLN A 471 31.92 -31.46 -7.50
CA GLN A 471 31.28 -32.20 -6.39
C GLN A 471 32.25 -33.14 -5.67
N ARG A 472 33.10 -33.86 -6.42
CA ARG A 472 34.12 -34.73 -5.83
C ARG A 472 35.19 -33.95 -5.07
N LYS A 473 35.72 -32.88 -5.66
CA LYS A 473 36.80 -32.07 -5.05
C LYS A 473 36.36 -31.34 -3.80
N LEU A 474 35.12 -30.86 -3.77
CA LEU A 474 34.53 -30.19 -2.61
C LEU A 474 33.91 -31.16 -1.59
N ASN A 475 33.81 -32.45 -1.96
CA ASN A 475 33.07 -33.46 -1.21
C ASN A 475 31.65 -32.96 -0.87
N THR A 476 30.88 -32.62 -1.91
CA THR A 476 29.52 -32.11 -1.83
C THR A 476 28.51 -33.03 -2.52
N ASP A 477 27.27 -33.00 -2.02
CA ASP A 477 26.11 -33.67 -2.61
C ASP A 477 25.02 -32.62 -2.86
N LEU A 478 24.89 -32.22 -4.13
CA LEU A 478 23.97 -31.16 -4.54
C LEU A 478 22.49 -31.58 -4.47
N TYR A 479 22.18 -32.88 -4.34
CA TYR A 479 20.82 -33.34 -4.08
C TYR A 479 20.34 -33.00 -2.66
N LYS A 480 21.27 -32.91 -1.70
CA LYS A 480 20.98 -32.44 -0.33
C LYS A 480 20.78 -30.93 -0.27
N GLY A 481 21.24 -30.20 -1.27
CA GLY A 481 21.09 -28.75 -1.37
C GLY A 481 22.16 -28.14 -2.26
N PHE A 482 21.73 -27.30 -3.20
CA PHE A 482 22.58 -26.45 -4.02
C PHE A 482 22.05 -25.03 -3.95
N VAL A 483 22.61 -24.25 -3.03
CA VAL A 483 22.17 -22.89 -2.75
C VAL A 483 23.18 -21.90 -3.32
N LEU A 484 22.69 -20.91 -4.07
CA LEU A 484 23.49 -19.77 -4.48
C LEU A 484 23.14 -18.56 -3.62
N GLY A 485 24.10 -17.69 -3.32
CA GLY A 485 23.77 -16.47 -2.61
C GLY A 485 24.84 -15.42 -2.64
N GLY A 486 24.48 -14.22 -2.21
CA GLY A 486 25.44 -13.15 -2.10
C GLY A 486 24.87 -11.88 -1.49
N THR A 487 25.78 -10.94 -1.25
CA THR A 487 25.45 -9.59 -0.77
C THR A 487 25.52 -8.59 -1.91
N SER A 488 24.55 -7.68 -2.03
CA SER A 488 24.62 -6.53 -2.93
C SER A 488 24.89 -6.91 -4.40
N ALA A 489 26.06 -6.54 -4.94
CA ALA A 489 26.55 -6.97 -6.26
C ALA A 489 26.61 -8.50 -6.41
N GLY A 490 26.95 -9.26 -5.38
CA GLY A 490 26.92 -10.72 -5.41
C GLY A 490 25.50 -11.29 -5.43
N ALA A 491 24.54 -10.60 -4.80
CA ALA A 491 23.12 -10.94 -4.93
C ALA A 491 22.60 -10.68 -6.36
N ASN A 492 23.10 -9.62 -7.02
CA ASN A 492 22.84 -9.37 -8.44
C ASN A 492 23.33 -10.54 -9.31
N PHE A 493 24.57 -10.98 -9.09
CA PHE A 493 25.15 -12.14 -9.79
C PHE A 493 24.32 -13.39 -9.53
N THR A 494 23.96 -13.64 -8.28
CA THR A 494 23.08 -14.77 -7.89
C THR A 494 21.79 -14.76 -8.71
N ALA A 495 21.11 -13.61 -8.82
CA ALA A 495 19.86 -13.51 -9.55
C ALA A 495 20.06 -13.74 -11.05
N GLY A 496 21.03 -13.07 -11.68
CA GLY A 496 21.31 -13.23 -13.10
C GLY A 496 21.74 -14.66 -13.46
N ILE A 497 22.65 -15.23 -12.68
CA ILE A 497 23.14 -16.60 -12.88
C ILE A 497 22.03 -17.62 -12.68
N SER A 498 21.14 -17.45 -11.70
CA SER A 498 20.04 -18.41 -11.50
C SER A 498 19.08 -18.45 -12.69
N HIS A 499 18.85 -17.32 -13.35
CA HIS A 499 18.09 -17.28 -14.61
C HIS A 499 18.85 -17.97 -15.75
N LEU A 500 20.14 -17.70 -15.93
CA LEU A 500 20.94 -18.36 -16.97
C LEU A 500 21.08 -19.88 -16.74
N ALA A 501 21.25 -20.30 -15.48
CA ALA A 501 21.34 -21.70 -15.09
C ALA A 501 20.06 -22.48 -15.43
N ARG A 502 18.89 -21.85 -15.25
CA ARG A 502 17.60 -22.38 -15.69
C ARG A 502 17.56 -22.50 -17.21
N ASP A 503 17.93 -21.43 -17.92
CA ASP A 503 17.82 -21.35 -19.38
C ASP A 503 18.80 -22.29 -20.10
N GLU A 504 20.01 -22.48 -19.56
CA GLU A 504 21.03 -23.39 -20.09
C GLU A 504 20.84 -24.86 -19.64
N GLY A 505 20.07 -25.09 -18.58
CA GLY A 505 19.80 -26.43 -18.06
C GLY A 505 21.01 -27.09 -17.40
N LEU A 506 21.51 -26.52 -16.30
CA LEU A 506 22.61 -27.13 -15.52
C LEU A 506 22.31 -28.57 -15.09
N SER A 507 23.37 -29.38 -14.98
CA SER A 507 23.28 -30.79 -14.56
C SER A 507 22.66 -30.99 -13.19
N SER A 508 22.86 -30.02 -12.29
CA SER A 508 22.26 -29.97 -10.95
C SER A 508 21.42 -28.71 -10.83
N ARG A 509 20.15 -28.86 -10.45
CA ARG A 509 19.24 -27.71 -10.27
C ARG A 509 19.59 -26.96 -8.99
N ILE A 510 19.53 -25.63 -9.05
CA ILE A 510 19.63 -24.76 -7.88
C ILE A 510 18.40 -25.02 -7.01
N THR A 511 18.62 -25.40 -5.75
CA THR A 511 17.54 -25.69 -4.80
C THR A 511 17.09 -24.43 -4.05
N GLY A 512 18.02 -23.51 -3.79
CA GLY A 512 17.74 -22.28 -3.06
C GLY A 512 18.55 -21.09 -3.56
N VAL A 513 18.03 -19.88 -3.35
CA VAL A 513 18.77 -18.63 -3.56
C VAL A 513 18.68 -17.72 -2.35
N VAL A 514 19.79 -17.03 -2.04
CA VAL A 514 19.89 -16.09 -0.91
C VAL A 514 20.28 -14.71 -1.44
N PHE A 515 19.46 -13.72 -1.13
CA PHE A 515 19.68 -12.34 -1.53
C PHE A 515 19.84 -11.45 -0.29
N LEU A 516 21.04 -10.93 -0.08
CA LEU A 516 21.34 -10.04 1.05
C LEU A 516 21.58 -8.62 0.52
N ALA A 517 20.73 -7.66 0.89
CA ALA A 517 20.79 -6.27 0.39
C ALA A 517 20.97 -6.19 -1.14
N GLY A 518 20.22 -7.01 -1.90
CA GLY A 518 20.51 -7.22 -3.32
C GLY A 518 20.17 -6.05 -4.22
N SER A 519 20.88 -5.95 -5.35
CA SER A 519 20.57 -5.00 -6.42
C SER A 519 20.11 -5.72 -7.68
N PHE A 520 18.99 -5.30 -8.29
CA PHE A 520 18.31 -6.09 -9.32
C PHE A 520 17.89 -5.30 -10.56
N CYS A 521 18.12 -3.98 -10.59
CA CYS A 521 17.88 -3.16 -11.77
C CYS A 521 18.77 -1.91 -11.77
N HIS A 522 19.23 -1.52 -12.96
CA HIS A 522 19.78 -0.19 -13.14
C HIS A 522 18.65 0.86 -13.04
N PRO A 523 18.84 1.99 -12.32
CA PRO A 523 17.75 2.93 -12.03
C PRO A 523 17.06 3.51 -13.29
N ASP A 524 17.82 3.68 -14.37
CA ASP A 524 17.34 4.32 -15.60
C ASP A 524 16.57 3.39 -16.56
N VAL A 525 16.49 2.10 -16.26
CA VAL A 525 15.76 1.11 -17.09
C VAL A 525 14.75 0.30 -16.28
N ARG A 526 14.28 0.86 -15.14
CA ARG A 526 13.19 0.27 -14.35
C ARG A 526 12.00 -0.07 -15.25
N PRO A 527 11.37 -1.26 -15.11
CA PRO A 527 10.20 -1.61 -15.91
C PRO A 527 9.07 -0.59 -15.74
N ASN A 528 8.57 -0.02 -16.84
CA ASN A 528 7.53 1.02 -16.81
C ASN A 528 6.29 0.64 -15.96
N LYS A 529 5.90 -0.64 -15.98
CA LYS A 529 4.76 -1.17 -15.22
C LYS A 529 4.97 -1.20 -13.69
N TYR A 530 6.19 -0.98 -13.22
CA TYR A 530 6.57 -1.05 -11.81
C TYR A 530 7.27 0.23 -11.31
N LEU A 531 7.26 1.31 -12.09
CA LEU A 531 7.91 2.58 -11.70
C LEU A 531 7.34 3.14 -10.39
N ASP A 532 6.05 2.94 -10.14
CA ASP A 532 5.35 3.32 -8.91
C ASP A 532 5.69 2.43 -7.71
N ARG A 533 6.43 1.34 -7.93
CA ARG A 533 6.82 0.36 -6.90
C ARG A 533 8.31 0.38 -6.58
N ILE A 534 9.16 1.00 -7.40
CA ILE A 534 10.62 1.07 -7.20
C ILE A 534 11.02 2.52 -6.95
N LEU A 535 10.77 3.02 -5.74
CA LEU A 535 10.89 4.44 -5.39
C LEU A 535 12.13 4.74 -4.54
N SER A 536 12.58 3.77 -3.74
CA SER A 536 13.67 3.92 -2.77
C SER A 536 14.94 4.53 -3.34
N VAL A 537 15.27 4.24 -4.61
CA VAL A 537 16.47 4.74 -5.27
C VAL A 537 16.45 6.25 -5.54
N ASP A 538 15.26 6.83 -5.62
CA ASP A 538 15.03 8.26 -5.81
C ASP A 538 14.72 8.94 -4.46
N GLU A 539 14.10 8.23 -3.51
CA GLU A 539 13.68 8.75 -2.20
C GLU A 539 14.81 8.77 -1.15
N ILE A 540 15.73 7.81 -1.20
CA ILE A 540 16.77 7.62 -0.17
C ILE A 540 18.11 8.07 -0.73
N ASN A 541 18.61 9.20 -0.24
CA ASN A 541 19.88 9.79 -0.69
C ASN A 541 20.89 10.03 0.44
N ASP A 542 20.54 9.65 1.67
CA ASP A 542 21.27 9.92 2.90
C ASP A 542 21.68 8.65 3.67
N SER A 543 21.40 7.47 3.10
CA SER A 543 21.78 6.18 3.70
C SER A 543 23.31 6.03 3.83
N PRO A 544 23.83 5.68 5.02
CA PRO A 544 25.23 5.32 5.20
C PRO A 544 25.67 4.20 4.27
N GLY A 545 26.86 4.34 3.67
CA GLY A 545 27.48 3.32 2.82
C GLY A 545 26.99 3.30 1.36
N LEU A 546 25.70 3.56 1.08
CA LEU A 546 25.18 3.53 -0.29
C LEU A 546 24.22 4.68 -0.59
N THR A 547 24.54 5.47 -1.61
CA THR A 547 23.68 6.53 -2.14
C THR A 547 23.45 6.34 -3.64
N ARG A 548 22.49 7.07 -4.22
CA ARG A 548 22.32 7.13 -5.69
C ARG A 548 23.62 7.49 -6.42
N LYS A 549 24.40 8.44 -5.90
CA LYS A 549 25.69 8.82 -6.49
C LYS A 549 26.70 7.67 -6.47
N SER A 550 26.75 6.92 -5.37
CA SER A 550 27.60 5.72 -5.25
C SER A 550 27.18 4.65 -6.27
N ILE A 551 25.87 4.44 -6.42
CA ILE A 551 25.31 3.52 -7.42
C ILE A 551 25.76 3.89 -8.83
N ASP A 552 25.60 5.16 -9.22
CA ASP A 552 25.97 5.64 -10.56
C ASP A 552 27.50 5.53 -10.78
N TYR A 553 28.30 5.79 -9.75
CA TYR A 553 29.76 5.63 -9.78
C TYR A 553 30.17 4.17 -10.03
N PHE A 554 29.65 3.22 -9.26
CA PHE A 554 29.94 1.79 -9.46
C PHE A 554 29.45 1.27 -10.82
N ALA A 555 28.26 1.72 -11.26
CA ALA A 555 27.74 1.37 -12.57
C ALA A 555 28.65 1.85 -13.72
N GLY A 556 29.19 3.07 -13.60
CA GLY A 556 30.15 3.63 -14.56
C GLY A 556 31.44 2.82 -14.65
N LEU A 557 32.01 2.41 -13.51
CA LEU A 557 33.22 1.59 -13.47
C LEU A 557 32.97 0.18 -14.02
N TYR A 558 31.90 -0.48 -13.56
CA TYR A 558 31.53 -1.82 -14.00
C TYR A 558 31.24 -1.88 -15.50
N GLY A 559 30.55 -0.86 -16.04
CA GLY A 559 30.44 -0.65 -17.48
C GLY A 559 29.46 -1.57 -18.21
N ALA A 560 28.55 -2.23 -17.49
CA ALA A 560 27.51 -3.04 -18.11
C ALA A 560 26.44 -2.15 -18.79
N PRO A 561 25.89 -2.54 -19.95
CA PRO A 561 24.73 -1.85 -20.52
C PRO A 561 23.55 -1.90 -19.53
N PRO A 562 22.89 -0.77 -19.22
CA PRO A 562 21.82 -0.73 -18.21
C PRO A 562 20.72 -1.79 -18.41
N ALA A 563 20.31 -2.00 -19.66
CA ALA A 563 19.26 -2.94 -20.04
C ALA A 563 19.72 -4.40 -20.18
N ASP A 564 21.01 -4.71 -19.97
CA ASP A 564 21.46 -6.10 -19.97
C ASP A 564 20.86 -6.83 -18.77
N LYS A 565 20.17 -7.95 -19.02
CA LYS A 565 19.46 -8.73 -17.98
C LYS A 565 20.39 -9.29 -16.91
N ARG A 566 21.70 -9.42 -17.20
CA ARG A 566 22.71 -9.84 -16.21
C ARG A 566 23.03 -8.76 -15.19
N LEU A 567 22.91 -7.47 -15.56
CA LEU A 567 22.98 -6.34 -14.62
C LEU A 567 21.60 -6.02 -14.03
N SER A 568 20.54 -6.13 -14.83
CA SER A 568 19.17 -5.82 -14.43
C SER A 568 18.26 -7.06 -14.47
N PRO A 569 18.41 -8.02 -13.53
CA PRO A 569 17.58 -9.23 -13.49
C PRO A 569 16.06 -8.99 -13.47
N LEU A 570 15.57 -7.83 -12.99
CA LEU A 570 14.15 -7.47 -13.09
C LEU A 570 13.63 -7.36 -14.55
N LEU A 571 14.53 -7.37 -15.54
CA LEU A 571 14.19 -7.35 -16.97
C LEU A 571 14.09 -8.74 -17.60
N PHE A 572 14.33 -9.83 -16.87
CA PHE A 572 14.02 -11.17 -17.39
C PHE A 572 12.51 -11.31 -17.66
N ASP A 573 12.16 -11.98 -18.76
CA ASP A 573 10.75 -12.10 -19.18
C ASP A 573 9.95 -13.04 -18.26
N SER A 574 10.66 -13.96 -17.59
CA SER A 574 10.11 -14.88 -16.62
C SER A 574 11.08 -15.06 -15.45
N HIS A 575 10.54 -15.02 -14.23
CA HIS A 575 11.25 -15.31 -12.99
C HIS A 575 10.93 -16.72 -12.44
N ALA A 576 10.16 -17.51 -13.17
CA ALA A 576 9.80 -18.87 -12.75
C ALA A 576 11.03 -19.79 -12.77
N ASP A 577 11.01 -20.81 -11.92
CA ASP A 577 11.94 -21.95 -11.94
C ASP A 577 13.44 -21.60 -11.84
N ILE A 578 13.80 -20.44 -11.27
CA ILE A 578 15.20 -20.08 -11.03
C ILE A 578 15.80 -20.83 -9.82
N ALA A 579 14.95 -21.31 -8.92
CA ALA A 579 15.27 -22.12 -7.74
C ALA A 579 13.99 -22.83 -7.24
N LYS A 580 14.03 -23.53 -6.09
CA LYS A 580 12.80 -23.97 -5.40
C LYS A 580 12.35 -22.99 -4.32
N LYS A 581 13.32 -22.39 -3.62
CA LYS A 581 13.10 -21.48 -2.50
C LYS A 581 13.99 -20.25 -2.62
N ALA A 582 13.53 -19.11 -2.12
CA ALA A 582 14.33 -17.88 -2.05
C ALA A 582 14.27 -17.23 -0.67
N TYR A 583 15.41 -16.81 -0.14
CA TYR A 583 15.50 -16.03 1.09
C TYR A 583 15.99 -14.61 0.79
N PHE A 584 15.33 -13.61 1.37
CA PHE A 584 15.67 -12.20 1.23
C PHE A 584 15.97 -11.59 2.61
N ALA A 585 17.11 -10.91 2.71
CA ALA A 585 17.39 -9.93 3.77
C ALA A 585 17.44 -8.54 3.13
N VAL A 586 16.42 -7.73 3.40
CA VAL A 586 16.24 -6.40 2.79
C VAL A 586 16.55 -5.32 3.82
N CYS A 587 17.46 -4.41 3.49
CA CYS A 587 17.73 -3.23 4.31
C CYS A 587 16.67 -2.16 4.07
N GLY A 588 16.12 -1.58 5.13
CA GLY A 588 15.01 -0.64 5.01
C GLY A 588 15.43 0.78 4.63
N TRP A 589 16.57 1.24 5.13
CA TRP A 589 17.16 2.54 4.80
C TRP A 589 18.17 2.36 3.68
N ASP A 590 17.72 1.88 2.53
CA ASP A 590 18.58 1.47 1.42
C ASP A 590 17.96 1.89 0.08
N PRO A 591 18.69 2.61 -0.79
CA PRO A 591 18.19 2.96 -2.12
C PRO A 591 17.81 1.73 -2.98
N ARG A 592 18.30 0.52 -2.67
CA ARG A 592 17.95 -0.73 -3.37
C ARG A 592 16.79 -1.52 -2.73
N ARG A 593 16.18 -1.01 -1.66
CA ARG A 593 15.09 -1.68 -0.93
C ARG A 593 13.96 -2.16 -1.84
N ASP A 594 13.41 -1.26 -2.65
CA ASP A 594 12.16 -1.54 -3.36
C ASP A 594 12.33 -2.52 -4.52
N GLU A 595 13.50 -2.55 -5.16
CA GLU A 595 13.78 -3.56 -6.20
C GLU A 595 13.90 -4.97 -5.63
N ALA A 596 14.42 -5.12 -4.39
CA ALA A 596 14.45 -6.40 -3.69
C ALA A 596 13.05 -6.87 -3.29
N ILE A 597 12.22 -5.97 -2.72
CA ILE A 597 10.82 -6.26 -2.39
C ILE A 597 10.03 -6.63 -3.65
N LEU A 598 10.26 -5.92 -4.75
CA LEU A 598 9.61 -6.22 -6.02
C LEU A 598 10.02 -7.59 -6.55
N LEU A 599 11.31 -7.93 -6.55
CA LEU A 599 11.76 -9.24 -7.02
C LEU A 599 11.14 -10.37 -6.19
N ASP A 600 11.13 -10.24 -4.86
CA ASP A 600 10.45 -11.20 -3.96
C ASP A 600 8.99 -11.42 -4.35
N GLN A 601 8.23 -10.33 -4.55
CA GLN A 601 6.84 -10.38 -4.99
C GLN A 601 6.67 -11.06 -6.35
N LEU A 602 7.56 -10.77 -7.31
CA LEU A 602 7.53 -11.38 -8.64
C LEU A 602 7.84 -12.89 -8.58
N LEU A 603 8.72 -13.33 -7.67
CA LEU A 603 8.99 -14.75 -7.44
C LEU A 603 7.80 -15.46 -6.80
N GLN A 604 7.13 -14.83 -5.83
CA GLN A 604 5.90 -15.36 -5.24
C GLN A 604 4.77 -15.47 -6.28
N GLU A 605 4.61 -14.47 -7.16
CA GLU A 605 3.59 -14.44 -8.22
C GLU A 605 3.72 -15.64 -9.19
N VAL A 606 4.95 -16.11 -9.43
CA VAL A 606 5.22 -17.30 -10.27
C VAL A 606 5.30 -18.61 -9.46
N GLY A 607 4.92 -18.58 -8.19
CA GLY A 607 4.79 -19.77 -7.33
C GLY A 607 6.07 -20.21 -6.61
N LEU A 608 7.14 -19.40 -6.63
CA LEU A 608 8.34 -19.69 -5.83
C LEU A 608 8.04 -19.49 -4.34
N SER A 609 8.46 -20.44 -3.50
CA SER A 609 8.35 -20.26 -2.05
C SER A 609 9.42 -19.29 -1.59
N THR A 610 9.04 -18.15 -0.99
CA THR A 610 10.00 -17.17 -0.51
C THR A 610 9.82 -16.87 0.98
N ARG A 611 10.92 -16.44 1.61
CA ARG A 611 10.93 -15.83 2.96
C ARG A 611 11.73 -14.55 2.91
N SER A 612 11.20 -13.48 3.48
CA SER A 612 11.84 -12.18 3.49
C SER A 612 11.87 -11.59 4.90
N HIS A 613 13.01 -11.04 5.30
CA HIS A 613 13.12 -10.15 6.45
C HIS A 613 13.48 -8.75 5.96
N ILE A 614 12.66 -7.76 6.34
CA ILE A 614 12.95 -6.35 6.08
C ILE A 614 13.44 -5.72 7.38
N TYR A 615 14.67 -5.24 7.38
CA TYR A 615 15.32 -4.61 8.51
C TYR A 615 15.11 -3.11 8.47
N SER A 616 13.99 -2.66 9.04
CA SER A 616 13.61 -1.24 9.10
C SER A 616 14.71 -0.38 9.72
N GLY A 617 15.04 0.71 9.04
CA GLY A 617 15.98 1.73 9.46
C GLY A 617 17.45 1.38 9.35
N LEU A 618 17.77 0.18 8.88
CA LEU A 618 19.15 -0.26 8.71
C LEU A 618 19.66 0.02 7.30
N PRO A 619 20.91 0.50 7.16
CA PRO A 619 21.47 0.82 5.86
C PRO A 619 21.96 -0.41 5.09
N HIS A 620 22.34 -0.17 3.84
CA HIS A 620 22.81 -1.21 2.92
C HIS A 620 24.00 -1.98 3.51
N GLY A 621 23.87 -3.29 3.67
CA GLY A 621 24.94 -4.15 4.18
C GLY A 621 25.37 -3.87 5.62
N PHE A 622 24.48 -3.32 6.47
CA PHE A 622 24.82 -2.90 7.83
C PHE A 622 25.59 -3.94 8.67
N TRP A 623 25.37 -5.24 8.40
CA TRP A 623 26.01 -6.33 9.10
C TRP A 623 27.52 -6.43 8.85
N THR A 624 28.02 -6.02 7.68
CA THR A 624 29.47 -6.00 7.41
C THR A 624 30.14 -4.83 8.11
N THR A 625 29.44 -3.70 8.21
CA THR A 625 29.97 -2.47 8.79
C THR A 625 30.03 -2.53 10.31
N CYS A 626 29.01 -3.10 10.96
CA CYS A 626 28.94 -3.20 12.42
C CYS A 626 28.52 -4.61 12.86
N PRO A 627 29.43 -5.60 12.75
CA PRO A 627 29.13 -7.00 13.07
C PRO A 627 28.73 -7.23 14.54
N ASP A 628 29.22 -6.40 15.45
CA ASP A 628 29.06 -6.59 16.89
C ASP A 628 27.73 -6.07 17.47
N LEU A 629 26.98 -5.28 16.70
CA LEU A 629 25.73 -4.69 17.16
C LEU A 629 24.64 -5.75 17.40
N PRO A 630 23.81 -5.61 18.45
CA PRO A 630 22.66 -6.47 18.70
C PRO A 630 21.78 -6.72 17.47
N VAL A 631 21.47 -5.68 16.70
CA VAL A 631 20.66 -5.82 15.49
C VAL A 631 21.32 -6.68 14.40
N THR A 632 22.66 -6.65 14.31
CA THR A 632 23.42 -7.51 13.40
C THR A 632 23.43 -8.96 13.85
N LYS A 633 23.56 -9.21 15.15
CA LYS A 633 23.44 -10.56 15.71
C LYS A 633 22.06 -11.17 15.44
N LYS A 634 21.00 -10.35 15.53
CA LYS A 634 19.64 -10.77 15.16
C LYS A 634 19.54 -11.11 13.67
N TRP A 635 20.11 -10.28 12.79
CA TRP A 635 20.17 -10.59 11.36
C TRP A 635 20.88 -11.92 11.08
N LEU A 636 21.99 -12.19 11.75
CA LEU A 636 22.71 -13.45 11.57
C LEU A 636 21.86 -14.66 11.98
N GLN A 637 21.12 -14.55 13.09
CA GLN A 637 20.19 -15.61 13.51
C GLN A 637 19.07 -15.85 12.48
N ASP A 638 18.54 -14.78 11.89
CA ASP A 638 17.51 -14.89 10.85
C ASP A 638 18.07 -15.51 9.56
N LEU A 639 19.30 -15.15 9.19
CA LEU A 639 20.01 -15.75 8.07
C LEU A 639 20.24 -17.25 8.29
N LEU A 640 20.67 -17.66 9.50
CA LEU A 640 20.83 -19.07 9.85
C LEU A 640 19.52 -19.84 9.72
N GLN A 641 18.41 -19.28 10.24
CA GLN A 641 17.08 -19.89 10.09
C GLN A 641 16.61 -19.94 8.63
N GLY A 642 16.89 -18.89 7.85
CA GLY A 642 16.63 -18.86 6.42
C GLY A 642 17.38 -19.95 5.68
N MET A 643 18.65 -20.14 6.00
CA MET A 643 19.51 -21.16 5.39
C MET A 643 19.10 -22.58 5.78
N HIS A 644 18.72 -22.84 7.03
CA HIS A 644 18.12 -24.11 7.41
C HIS A 644 16.87 -24.41 6.58
N TRP A 645 15.96 -23.44 6.47
CA TRP A 645 14.75 -23.61 5.67
C TRP A 645 15.01 -23.83 4.17
N LEU A 646 16.09 -23.24 3.61
CA LEU A 646 16.48 -23.48 2.21
C LEU A 646 17.01 -24.89 1.97
N LEU A 647 17.59 -25.53 2.99
CA LEU A 647 18.20 -26.87 2.92
C LEU A 647 17.25 -28.00 3.34
N GLU A 648 16.14 -27.68 4.02
CA GLU A 648 14.99 -28.58 4.23
C GLU A 648 14.26 -28.92 2.91
#